data_AF-A0A936W9D5-F1
#
_entry.id   AF-A0A936W9D5-F1
#
_cell.length_a   1.000
_cell.length_b   1.000
_cell.length_c   1.000
_cell.angle_alpha   90.00
_cell.angle_beta   90.00
_cell.angle_gamma   90.00
#
_symmetry.space_group_name_H-M   'P 1'
#
loop_
_entity.id
_entity.type
_entity.pdbx_description
1 polymer ?
#
loop_
_entity_poly.entity_id
_entity_poly.type
_entity_poly.pdbx_seq_one_letter_code
_entity_poly.pdbx_strand_id
1 'polypeptide(L)'
;MQIIRASALLLTLLPALWTQAQKDSTNAPFSENGWHLSPHGTIRVLVLFAEIEYDKNPGKDPQPNGADHWKKGQLPVWKDEVFDAFPSPTPMATVTRYYHDISLGQYTVLGDHVDKLLVLKESEHASLQQSGSLSGAAVKEANKLGTLHTAHNLSIADFDLWRDGGKAGLPKVNTPDDPHSYDHVMVILRNSTLTHGQGSTDAGSSGKLFGYESDTQSRFGGMNALPFEILKHEFNHLLLGGNNFHSGGGNAAQFQSYFIPLQGGWSMMGAASSSLLTCSGWDRDRLGWRPEGSTYRLVAHDLNGALVNSDLDPLSGDTGLFVLRDFVTTGDVLRVKLPYLPEDEFPQWIWLENHQGFVRNGSPTDRFHYELEMACVQGLVPGLHALLQVDREQKRGDRVFSGDADYLRPLPASGAHDAYLRGDTVNFKCLWPGPTQPYIVKDKYANPLTGHHDLELPLFDLNGDGALSRKENVVPRIEERNGTEVDAGLFFGHSRQVFTPAGNRKLGMGTNPTTANALTLVSAPGRDTYGGKKPNNRVTYLNGISLELVEQRADGGILVRVRNNDTAIENDVRWCADSIVLNPIAGAKGASLLLTAGHRITLDRSLTPTRIDKPETLRNTTYFSEPTKFTMLPSAWMKLEAKAELALVNGSELHLMPGSTLELAPTAKLSVDATSRIILHGEDALVNATEKQLKKLKKKKRLVQL
;
A
#
# COMPACT_ATOMS: atom_id res chain seq x y z
N MET A 1 -41.18 -63.39 -11.64
CA MET A 1 -39.73 -63.22 -11.37
C MET A 1 -39.08 -62.46 -12.53
N GLN A 2 -39.36 -61.15 -12.70
CA GLN A 2 -38.73 -60.35 -13.77
C GLN A 2 -38.92 -58.82 -13.65
N ILE A 3 -39.06 -58.25 -12.44
CA ILE A 3 -39.26 -56.78 -12.28
C ILE A 3 -38.28 -56.12 -11.28
N ILE A 4 -37.41 -56.87 -10.58
CA ILE A 4 -36.59 -56.31 -9.48
C ILE A 4 -35.11 -56.06 -9.86
N ARG A 5 -34.73 -56.12 -11.15
CA ARG A 5 -33.32 -55.88 -11.56
C ARG A 5 -33.05 -54.59 -12.34
N ALA A 6 -34.06 -53.81 -12.71
CA ALA A 6 -33.86 -52.56 -13.47
C ALA A 6 -33.73 -51.29 -12.60
N SER A 7 -34.21 -51.32 -11.35
CA SER A 7 -34.28 -50.11 -10.52
C SER A 7 -33.02 -49.81 -9.69
N ALA A 8 -32.11 -50.78 -9.54
CA ALA A 8 -30.89 -50.60 -8.74
C ALA A 8 -29.72 -49.97 -9.53
N LEU A 9 -29.76 -49.99 -10.87
CA LEU A 9 -28.69 -49.40 -11.69
C LEU A 9 -28.91 -47.91 -12.01
N LEU A 10 -30.13 -47.39 -11.84
CA LEU A 10 -30.45 -45.99 -12.11
C LEU A 10 -30.13 -45.05 -10.93
N LEU A 11 -29.98 -45.58 -9.70
CA LEU A 11 -29.70 -44.79 -8.50
C LEU A 11 -28.20 -44.59 -8.22
N THR A 12 -27.30 -45.26 -8.93
CA THR A 12 -25.84 -45.05 -8.82
C THR A 12 -25.26 -44.08 -9.87
N LEU A 13 -26.07 -43.61 -10.82
CA LEU A 13 -25.63 -42.68 -11.88
C LEU A 13 -26.04 -41.21 -11.65
N LEU A 14 -26.80 -40.93 -10.61
CA LEU A 14 -27.28 -39.57 -10.29
C LEU A 14 -26.31 -38.65 -9.50
N PRO A 15 -25.17 -39.09 -8.91
CA PRO A 15 -24.19 -38.14 -8.36
C PRO A 15 -23.26 -37.52 -9.42
N ALA A 16 -23.21 -38.07 -10.65
CA ALA A 16 -22.24 -37.65 -11.66
C ALA A 16 -22.67 -36.43 -12.49
N LEU A 17 -23.93 -35.96 -12.36
CA LEU A 17 -24.46 -34.82 -13.12
C LEU A 17 -24.29 -33.46 -12.41
N TRP A 18 -23.63 -33.44 -11.25
CA TRP A 18 -23.31 -32.22 -10.50
C TRP A 18 -21.80 -32.03 -10.25
N THR A 19 -20.94 -32.71 -11.01
CA THR A 19 -19.57 -32.20 -11.17
C THR A 19 -19.68 -30.97 -12.08
N GLN A 20 -19.76 -29.77 -11.50
CA GLN A 20 -19.42 -28.56 -12.25
C GLN A 20 -18.07 -28.85 -12.91
N ALA A 21 -18.06 -28.92 -14.24
CA ALA A 21 -16.83 -29.01 -14.99
C ALA A 21 -15.93 -27.88 -14.46
N GLN A 22 -14.81 -28.26 -13.83
CA GLN A 22 -13.84 -27.32 -13.30
C GLN A 22 -13.47 -26.44 -14.49
N LYS A 23 -13.92 -25.18 -14.48
CA LYS A 23 -13.71 -24.24 -15.57
C LYS A 23 -12.23 -24.30 -15.91
N ASP A 24 -11.90 -24.66 -17.16
CA ASP A 24 -10.53 -24.91 -17.59
C ASP A 24 -9.65 -23.72 -17.20
N SER A 25 -8.89 -23.90 -16.12
CA SER A 25 -8.15 -22.83 -15.44
C SER A 25 -6.77 -22.61 -16.05
N THR A 26 -6.40 -23.45 -17.04
CA THR A 26 -5.11 -23.41 -17.72
C THR A 26 -4.98 -22.21 -18.66
N ASN A 27 -6.10 -21.68 -19.16
CA ASN A 27 -6.16 -20.56 -20.11
C ASN A 27 -6.59 -19.23 -19.48
N ALA A 28 -6.83 -19.19 -18.17
CA ALA A 28 -7.21 -17.97 -17.47
C ALA A 28 -5.96 -17.21 -17.01
N PRO A 29 -5.84 -15.89 -17.29
CA PRO A 29 -4.75 -15.07 -16.76
C PRO A 29 -4.60 -15.23 -15.24
N PHE A 30 -3.36 -15.38 -14.77
CA PHE A 30 -2.99 -15.55 -13.38
C PHE A 30 -1.79 -14.65 -13.06
N SER A 31 -1.89 -13.85 -12.00
CA SER A 31 -0.88 -12.84 -11.69
C SER A 31 0.51 -13.42 -11.37
N GLU A 32 0.58 -14.66 -10.83
CA GLU A 32 1.86 -15.32 -10.56
C GLU A 32 2.64 -15.63 -11.85
N ASN A 33 2.00 -15.61 -13.02
CA ASN A 33 2.71 -15.77 -14.29
C ASN A 33 3.24 -14.45 -14.87
N GLY A 34 3.15 -13.36 -14.09
CA GLY A 34 3.56 -12.01 -14.47
C GLY A 34 2.73 -11.39 -15.60
N TRP A 35 3.05 -10.15 -15.94
CA TRP A 35 2.39 -9.43 -17.03
C TRP A 35 3.07 -9.75 -18.37
N HIS A 36 4.14 -9.03 -18.70
CA HIS A 36 4.95 -9.26 -19.90
C HIS A 36 6.09 -10.23 -19.61
N LEU A 37 6.79 -10.04 -18.50
CA LEU A 37 7.92 -10.88 -18.10
C LEU A 37 7.51 -11.97 -17.11
N SER A 38 8.27 -13.07 -17.08
CA SER A 38 8.18 -14.05 -16.00
C SER A 38 8.68 -13.43 -14.69
N PRO A 39 7.95 -13.55 -13.57
CA PRO A 39 8.43 -13.16 -12.25
C PRO A 39 9.19 -14.33 -11.57
N HIS A 40 9.54 -15.38 -12.31
CA HIS A 40 10.20 -16.56 -11.80
C HIS A 40 11.41 -16.94 -12.66
N GLY A 41 12.35 -17.67 -12.07
CA GLY A 41 13.55 -18.15 -12.77
C GLY A 41 14.56 -17.03 -12.99
N THR A 42 15.29 -17.08 -14.10
CA THR A 42 16.34 -16.10 -14.41
C THR A 42 15.98 -15.34 -15.67
N ILE A 43 16.09 -14.01 -15.63
CA ILE A 43 16.13 -13.16 -16.83
C ILE A 43 17.49 -12.48 -16.89
N ARG A 44 18.00 -12.20 -18.09
CA ARG A 44 19.22 -11.40 -18.26
C ARG A 44 18.96 -10.17 -19.12
N VAL A 45 19.26 -9.00 -18.56
CA VAL A 45 19.06 -7.70 -19.21
C VAL A 45 20.30 -7.30 -19.99
N LEU A 46 20.15 -6.92 -21.26
CA LEU A 46 21.21 -6.21 -22.00
C LEU A 46 21.11 -4.71 -21.74
N VAL A 47 22.16 -4.12 -21.17
CA VAL A 47 22.22 -2.69 -20.83
C VAL A 47 23.00 -1.91 -21.89
N LEU A 48 22.40 -0.83 -22.38
CA LEU A 48 23.00 0.15 -23.27
C LEU A 48 23.20 1.47 -22.52
N PHE A 49 24.46 1.85 -22.30
CA PHE A 49 24.80 3.18 -21.79
C PHE A 49 24.95 4.15 -22.95
N ALA A 50 24.25 5.28 -22.87
CA ALA A 50 24.27 6.30 -23.92
C ALA A 50 24.46 7.72 -23.37
N GLU A 51 25.04 8.59 -24.19
CA GLU A 51 25.02 10.03 -23.98
C GLU A 51 24.56 10.76 -25.25
N ILE A 52 23.96 11.94 -25.09
CA ILE A 52 23.61 12.81 -26.20
C ILE A 52 24.74 13.80 -26.43
N GLU A 53 25.25 13.83 -27.66
CA GLU A 53 26.11 14.91 -28.14
C GLU A 53 25.22 16.01 -28.72
N TYR A 54 24.99 17.06 -27.93
CA TYR A 54 24.21 18.25 -28.31
C TYR A 54 24.99 19.15 -29.28
N ASP A 55 25.37 18.62 -30.44
CA ASP A 55 26.19 19.30 -31.45
C ASP A 55 25.47 20.44 -32.18
N LYS A 56 24.14 20.40 -32.27
CA LYS A 56 23.32 21.50 -32.82
C LYS A 56 22.96 22.54 -31.77
N ASN A 57 22.61 22.11 -30.55
CA ASN A 57 22.14 22.97 -29.48
C ASN A 57 22.90 22.73 -28.16
N PRO A 58 24.20 23.09 -28.04
CA PRO A 58 25.00 22.77 -26.85
C PRO A 58 24.42 23.30 -25.54
N GLY A 59 23.70 24.43 -25.57
CA GLY A 59 23.05 25.02 -24.40
C GLY A 59 21.85 24.23 -23.85
N LYS A 60 21.41 23.17 -24.55
CA LYS A 60 20.37 22.25 -24.07
C LYS A 60 20.93 21.05 -23.31
N ASP A 61 22.24 20.87 -23.27
CA ASP A 61 22.86 19.79 -22.51
C ASP A 61 22.63 20.05 -21.00
N PRO A 62 21.87 19.20 -20.29
CA PRO A 62 21.65 19.37 -18.86
C PRO A 62 22.91 19.07 -18.04
N GLN A 63 23.92 18.42 -18.63
CA GLN A 63 25.19 18.08 -17.98
C GLN A 63 26.38 18.28 -18.94
N PRO A 64 26.69 19.53 -19.32
CA PRO A 64 27.68 19.83 -20.37
C PRO A 64 29.10 19.37 -20.02
N ASN A 65 29.40 19.29 -18.71
CA ASN A 65 30.71 18.92 -18.17
C ASN A 65 30.76 17.47 -17.65
N GLY A 66 29.66 16.72 -17.74
CA GLY A 66 29.51 15.44 -17.02
C GLY A 66 29.42 15.62 -15.49
N ALA A 67 29.54 14.51 -14.78
CA ALA A 67 29.56 14.47 -13.32
C ALA A 67 30.59 13.43 -12.83
N ASP A 68 30.93 13.45 -11.54
CA ASP A 68 31.95 12.55 -10.97
C ASP A 68 31.58 11.06 -11.13
N HIS A 69 30.30 10.73 -10.98
CA HIS A 69 29.77 9.38 -11.16
C HIS A 69 29.57 8.98 -12.63
N TRP A 70 29.50 9.96 -13.55
CA TRP A 70 29.37 9.70 -14.98
C TRP A 70 30.01 10.82 -15.81
N LYS A 71 31.29 10.62 -16.13
CA LYS A 71 32.08 11.56 -16.92
C LYS A 71 31.63 11.55 -18.38
N LYS A 72 31.67 12.72 -19.02
CA LYS A 72 31.37 12.88 -20.45
C LYS A 72 32.29 11.99 -21.29
N GLY A 73 31.72 11.30 -22.29
CA GLY A 73 32.46 10.39 -23.16
C GLY A 73 32.93 9.08 -22.50
N GLN A 74 32.48 8.78 -21.27
CA GLN A 74 32.84 7.55 -20.55
C GLN A 74 31.59 6.79 -20.09
N LEU A 75 31.75 5.50 -19.83
CA LEU A 75 30.76 4.71 -19.10
C LEU A 75 30.65 5.20 -17.64
N PRO A 76 29.49 5.06 -16.98
CA PRO A 76 29.36 5.45 -15.58
C PRO A 76 30.25 4.60 -14.68
N VAL A 77 30.71 5.16 -13.56
CA VAL A 77 31.60 4.45 -12.63
C VAL A 77 30.92 3.25 -11.99
N TRP A 78 29.61 3.32 -11.80
CA TRP A 78 28.75 2.31 -11.18
C TRP A 78 28.14 1.31 -12.18
N LYS A 79 28.57 1.29 -13.44
CA LYS A 79 28.00 0.40 -14.49
C LYS A 79 27.94 -1.08 -14.09
N ASP A 80 28.92 -1.55 -13.33
CA ASP A 80 29.03 -2.94 -12.85
C ASP A 80 28.25 -3.18 -11.54
N GLU A 81 27.72 -2.11 -10.93
CA GLU A 81 26.93 -2.18 -9.69
C GLU A 81 25.42 -2.31 -9.97
N VAL A 82 25.01 -2.23 -11.24
CA VAL A 82 23.59 -2.32 -11.62
C VAL A 82 23.11 -3.77 -11.55
N PHE A 83 23.79 -4.68 -12.26
CA PHE A 83 23.46 -6.10 -12.32
C PHE A 83 24.71 -6.97 -12.17
N ASP A 84 24.53 -8.14 -11.56
CA ASP A 84 25.52 -9.21 -11.63
C ASP A 84 25.40 -9.88 -13.01
N ALA A 85 26.52 -10.11 -13.70
CA ALA A 85 26.51 -10.78 -15.01
C ALA A 85 26.23 -12.29 -14.90
N PHE A 86 26.62 -12.88 -13.77
CA PHE A 86 26.51 -14.32 -13.50
C PHE A 86 25.80 -14.57 -12.16
N PRO A 87 25.09 -15.71 -12.01
CA PRO A 87 24.49 -16.08 -10.75
C PRO A 87 25.53 -16.16 -9.62
N SER A 88 25.15 -15.70 -8.43
CA SER A 88 25.93 -15.83 -7.20
C SER A 88 24.99 -16.24 -6.06
N PRO A 89 25.43 -17.09 -5.11
CA PRO A 89 24.68 -17.36 -3.88
C PRO A 89 24.43 -16.11 -3.03
N THR A 90 25.24 -15.07 -3.22
CA THR A 90 25.08 -13.77 -2.58
C THR A 90 25.26 -12.71 -3.67
N PRO A 91 24.16 -12.29 -4.33
CA PRO A 91 24.22 -11.21 -5.31
C PRO A 91 24.78 -9.93 -4.70
N MET A 92 25.56 -9.21 -5.49
CA MET A 92 26.29 -8.01 -5.04
C MET A 92 25.76 -6.76 -5.71
N ALA A 93 25.37 -6.86 -6.99
CA ALA A 93 24.82 -5.73 -7.71
C ALA A 93 23.42 -5.36 -7.22
N THR A 94 23.09 -4.08 -7.29
CA THR A 94 21.94 -3.47 -6.63
C THR A 94 20.62 -4.09 -7.09
N VAL A 95 20.40 -4.20 -8.40
CA VAL A 95 19.14 -4.70 -8.95
C VAL A 95 19.03 -6.21 -8.79
N THR A 96 20.12 -6.94 -9.05
CA THR A 96 20.15 -8.40 -8.85
C THR A 96 19.86 -8.76 -7.40
N ARG A 97 20.50 -8.06 -6.45
CA ARG A 97 20.27 -8.27 -5.02
C ARG A 97 18.85 -7.93 -4.60
N TYR A 98 18.30 -6.83 -5.10
CA TYR A 98 16.92 -6.45 -4.83
C TYR A 98 15.94 -7.56 -5.19
N TYR A 99 15.95 -8.03 -6.45
CA TYR A 99 15.02 -9.06 -6.91
C TYR A 99 15.24 -10.41 -6.22
N HIS A 100 16.50 -10.75 -5.91
CA HIS A 100 16.81 -11.94 -5.12
C HIS A 100 16.16 -11.89 -3.73
N ASP A 101 16.34 -10.78 -2.98
CA ASP A 101 15.83 -10.65 -1.62
C ASP A 101 14.30 -10.60 -1.56
N ILE A 102 13.67 -9.78 -2.41
CA ILE A 102 12.21 -9.64 -2.40
C ILE A 102 11.50 -10.90 -2.91
N SER A 103 12.14 -11.71 -3.75
CA SER A 103 11.56 -12.96 -4.26
C SER A 103 11.93 -14.19 -3.45
N LEU A 104 12.75 -14.04 -2.40
CA LEU A 104 13.30 -15.17 -1.62
C LEU A 104 14.07 -16.16 -2.53
N GLY A 105 14.82 -15.62 -3.50
CA GLY A 105 15.58 -16.38 -4.49
C GLY A 105 14.75 -17.01 -5.61
N GLN A 106 13.43 -16.82 -5.64
CA GLN A 106 12.56 -17.37 -6.71
C GLN A 106 12.74 -16.67 -8.06
N TYR A 107 13.31 -15.46 -8.05
CA TYR A 107 13.54 -14.65 -9.22
C TYR A 107 14.93 -14.01 -9.21
N THR A 108 15.67 -14.22 -10.29
CA THR A 108 17.02 -13.69 -10.49
C THR A 108 17.04 -12.80 -11.71
N VAL A 109 17.43 -11.53 -11.52
CA VAL A 109 17.61 -10.57 -12.61
C VAL A 109 19.10 -10.31 -12.77
N LEU A 110 19.69 -10.90 -13.81
CA LEU A 110 21.08 -10.68 -14.20
C LEU A 110 21.15 -9.60 -15.27
N GLY A 111 22.35 -9.15 -15.58
CA GLY A 111 22.54 -8.23 -16.69
C GLY A 111 24.00 -8.05 -17.04
N ASP A 112 24.24 -7.67 -18.28
CA ASP A 112 25.55 -7.25 -18.77
C ASP A 112 25.37 -6.09 -19.72
N HIS A 113 26.41 -5.30 -19.93
CA HIS A 113 26.34 -4.09 -20.71
C HIS A 113 27.23 -4.14 -21.95
N VAL A 114 26.85 -3.41 -23.00
CA VAL A 114 27.74 -3.16 -24.12
C VAL A 114 29.00 -2.45 -23.61
N ASP A 115 30.17 -2.91 -24.03
CA ASP A 115 31.48 -2.50 -23.49
C ASP A 115 31.89 -1.07 -23.88
N LYS A 116 31.05 -0.38 -24.67
CA LYS A 116 31.26 0.98 -25.18
C LYS A 116 30.08 1.88 -24.87
N LEU A 117 30.39 3.15 -24.56
CA LEU A 117 29.40 4.20 -24.50
C LEU A 117 28.87 4.50 -25.91
N LEU A 118 27.55 4.60 -26.05
CA LEU A 118 26.89 5.01 -27.27
C LEU A 118 26.73 6.54 -27.31
N VAL A 119 27.19 7.18 -28.39
CA VAL A 119 27.10 8.64 -28.56
C VAL A 119 26.00 8.98 -29.56
N LEU A 120 24.91 9.56 -29.07
CA LEU A 120 23.75 9.96 -29.85
C LEU A 120 23.93 11.42 -30.31
N LYS A 121 24.37 11.63 -31.55
CA LYS A 121 24.50 12.98 -32.10
C LYS A 121 23.14 13.61 -32.41
N GLU A 122 22.88 14.80 -31.87
CA GLU A 122 21.66 15.56 -32.16
C GLU A 122 21.51 15.87 -33.67
N SER A 123 22.62 15.92 -34.40
CA SER A 123 22.58 16.05 -35.85
C SER A 123 22.08 14.83 -36.62
N GLU A 124 22.30 13.62 -36.09
CA GLU A 124 22.03 12.35 -36.79
C GLU A 124 20.67 11.75 -36.43
N HIS A 125 20.09 12.13 -35.28
CA HIS A 125 18.81 11.59 -34.80
C HIS A 125 17.74 12.67 -34.70
N ALA A 126 16.60 12.43 -35.33
CA ALA A 126 15.43 13.27 -35.13
C ALA A 126 14.87 13.08 -33.72
N SER A 127 14.44 14.18 -33.10
CA SER A 127 13.59 14.15 -31.90
C SER A 127 14.19 13.49 -30.64
N LEU A 128 15.50 13.64 -30.38
CA LEU A 128 16.13 13.24 -29.09
C LEU A 128 15.58 13.96 -27.84
N GLN A 129 14.64 14.90 -28.03
CA GLN A 129 13.92 15.56 -26.94
C GLN A 129 12.73 14.72 -26.44
N GLN A 130 12.28 13.73 -27.22
CA GLN A 130 11.16 12.86 -26.87
C GLN A 130 11.68 11.55 -26.26
N SER A 131 11.24 11.21 -25.05
CA SER A 131 11.70 10.02 -24.33
C SER A 131 11.54 8.72 -25.14
N GLY A 132 10.45 8.57 -25.88
CA GLY A 132 10.16 7.38 -26.70
C GLY A 132 11.10 7.17 -27.89
N SER A 133 11.85 8.18 -28.33
CA SER A 133 12.80 8.03 -29.46
C SER A 133 14.20 7.61 -29.03
N LEU A 134 14.52 7.72 -27.73
CA LEU A 134 15.87 7.53 -27.20
C LEU A 134 16.36 6.09 -27.36
N SER A 135 15.50 5.10 -27.10
CA SER A 135 15.86 3.69 -27.24
C SER A 135 16.17 3.32 -28.69
N GLY A 136 15.34 3.75 -29.64
CA GLY A 136 15.59 3.52 -31.07
C GLY A 136 16.87 4.20 -31.57
N ALA A 137 17.22 5.38 -31.05
CA ALA A 137 18.49 6.03 -31.35
C ALA A 137 19.68 5.22 -30.79
N ALA A 138 19.58 4.75 -29.54
CA ALA A 138 20.62 3.94 -28.91
C ALA A 138 20.85 2.63 -29.68
N VAL A 139 19.77 1.95 -30.09
CA VAL A 139 19.86 0.73 -30.92
C VAL A 139 20.58 1.01 -32.25
N LYS A 140 20.26 2.12 -32.93
CA LYS A 140 20.95 2.51 -34.18
C LYS A 140 22.44 2.73 -33.98
N GLU A 141 22.85 3.41 -32.91
CA GLU A 141 24.26 3.62 -32.60
C GLU A 141 24.96 2.33 -32.20
N ALA A 142 24.32 1.48 -31.40
CA ALA A 142 24.86 0.17 -31.04
C ALA A 142 25.14 -0.68 -32.28
N ASN A 143 24.22 -0.71 -33.26
CA ASN A 143 24.39 -1.47 -34.50
C ASN A 143 25.59 -1.02 -35.34
N LYS A 144 26.07 0.23 -35.21
CA LYS A 144 27.29 0.69 -35.90
C LYS A 144 28.55 -0.05 -35.43
N LEU A 145 28.50 -0.70 -34.26
CA LEU A 145 29.59 -1.54 -33.75
C LEU A 145 29.71 -2.88 -34.51
N GLY A 146 28.73 -3.23 -35.34
CA GLY A 146 28.72 -4.44 -36.17
C GLY A 146 28.22 -5.67 -35.43
N THR A 147 28.96 -6.11 -34.40
CA THR A 147 28.63 -7.30 -33.60
C THR A 147 28.45 -6.95 -32.12
N LEU A 148 27.67 -7.77 -31.41
CA LEU A 148 27.50 -7.63 -29.97
C LEU A 148 28.84 -7.90 -29.25
N HIS A 149 29.30 -6.90 -28.50
CA HIS A 149 30.43 -7.00 -27.57
C HIS A 149 29.97 -6.49 -26.21
N THR A 150 29.98 -7.39 -25.23
CA THR A 150 29.56 -7.12 -23.86
C THR A 150 30.77 -7.17 -22.93
N ALA A 151 30.68 -6.54 -21.77
CA ALA A 151 31.79 -6.47 -20.83
C ALA A 151 32.28 -7.86 -20.36
N HIS A 152 31.40 -8.86 -20.37
CA HIS A 152 31.71 -10.23 -19.95
C HIS A 152 31.72 -11.26 -21.08
N ASN A 153 31.76 -10.82 -22.35
CA ASN A 153 31.78 -11.68 -23.54
C ASN A 153 30.55 -12.61 -23.68
N LEU A 154 29.40 -12.17 -23.17
CA LEU A 154 28.11 -12.82 -23.37
C LEU A 154 27.59 -12.62 -24.81
N SER A 155 26.89 -13.63 -25.30
CA SER A 155 26.28 -13.70 -26.64
C SER A 155 24.78 -13.46 -26.59
N ILE A 156 24.10 -13.35 -27.74
CA ILE A 156 22.63 -13.22 -27.79
C ILE A 156 21.90 -14.33 -26.99
N ALA A 157 22.39 -15.57 -27.07
CA ALA A 157 21.77 -16.71 -26.39
C ALA A 157 21.79 -16.57 -24.85
N ASP A 158 22.66 -15.72 -24.32
CA ASP A 158 22.72 -15.43 -22.89
C ASP A 158 21.63 -14.46 -22.41
N PHE A 159 21.02 -13.70 -23.33
CA PHE A 159 19.97 -12.71 -23.07
C PHE A 159 18.57 -13.17 -23.55
N ASP A 160 18.47 -14.40 -24.03
CA ASP A 160 17.26 -15.02 -24.56
C ASP A 160 17.00 -16.31 -23.77
N LEU A 161 16.36 -16.17 -22.61
CA LEU A 161 16.06 -17.29 -21.72
C LEU A 161 14.57 -17.66 -21.75
N TRP A 162 13.73 -16.77 -22.28
CA TRP A 162 12.28 -16.92 -22.31
C TRP A 162 11.75 -16.69 -23.71
N ARG A 163 10.72 -17.47 -24.06
CA ARG A 163 10.06 -17.31 -25.34
C ARG A 163 9.10 -16.13 -25.34
N ASP A 164 9.19 -15.26 -26.35
CA ASP A 164 8.24 -14.18 -26.61
C ASP A 164 6.82 -14.71 -26.87
N GLY A 165 5.82 -13.87 -26.59
CA GLY A 165 4.45 -14.08 -27.06
C GLY A 165 3.49 -14.74 -26.06
N GLY A 166 3.84 -14.78 -24.77
CA GLY A 166 2.89 -15.13 -23.72
C GLY A 166 1.86 -14.01 -23.49
N LYS A 167 0.55 -14.31 -23.50
CA LYS A 167 -0.45 -13.32 -23.06
C LYS A 167 -0.22 -12.98 -21.60
N ALA A 168 -0.57 -11.74 -21.22
CA ALA A 168 -0.61 -11.28 -19.84
C ALA A 168 -1.22 -12.34 -18.89
N GLY A 169 -0.46 -12.73 -17.86
CA GLY A 169 -0.89 -13.71 -16.86
C GLY A 169 -0.94 -15.17 -17.33
N LEU A 170 -0.57 -15.50 -18.56
CA LEU A 170 -0.37 -16.89 -18.95
C LEU A 170 1.07 -17.35 -18.65
N PRO A 171 1.27 -18.65 -18.34
CA PRO A 171 2.60 -19.19 -18.05
C PRO A 171 3.61 -18.84 -19.14
N LYS A 172 4.79 -18.41 -18.73
CA LYS A 172 5.92 -18.12 -19.62
C LYS A 172 6.76 -19.38 -19.83
N VAL A 173 7.33 -19.55 -21.01
CA VAL A 173 8.11 -20.74 -21.37
C VAL A 173 9.59 -20.42 -21.25
N ASN A 174 10.30 -21.12 -20.35
CA ASN A 174 11.73 -20.96 -20.11
C ASN A 174 12.54 -21.74 -21.15
N THR A 175 12.55 -21.22 -22.37
CA THR A 175 13.34 -21.67 -23.52
C THR A 175 13.61 -20.47 -24.41
N PRO A 176 14.77 -20.41 -25.10
CA PRO A 176 15.06 -19.33 -26.02
C PRO A 176 14.08 -19.28 -27.20
N ASP A 177 13.97 -18.10 -27.81
CA ASP A 177 13.28 -17.89 -29.09
C ASP A 177 14.06 -18.45 -30.29
N ASP A 178 13.33 -18.70 -31.39
CA ASP A 178 13.89 -19.08 -32.70
C ASP A 178 13.23 -18.27 -33.83
N PRO A 179 13.94 -17.30 -34.47
CA PRO A 179 15.30 -16.87 -34.14
C PRO A 179 15.36 -16.15 -32.79
N HIS A 180 16.57 -16.05 -32.21
CA HIS A 180 16.77 -15.44 -30.90
C HIS A 180 16.16 -14.02 -30.76
N SER A 181 15.72 -13.69 -29.55
CA SER A 181 15.21 -12.37 -29.12
C SER A 181 15.80 -11.99 -27.77
N TYR A 182 16.07 -10.71 -27.50
CA TYR A 182 16.44 -10.32 -26.13
C TYR A 182 15.19 -10.31 -25.24
N ASP A 183 15.23 -11.00 -24.10
CA ASP A 183 14.13 -10.96 -23.11
C ASP A 183 13.85 -9.50 -22.67
N HIS A 184 14.92 -8.72 -22.44
CA HIS A 184 14.82 -7.31 -22.07
C HIS A 184 16.05 -6.49 -22.48
N VAL A 185 15.82 -5.33 -23.10
CA VAL A 185 16.86 -4.32 -23.38
C VAL A 185 16.63 -3.06 -22.55
N MET A 186 17.66 -2.61 -21.85
CA MET A 186 17.61 -1.43 -20.98
C MET A 186 18.55 -0.34 -21.48
N VAL A 187 18.04 0.88 -21.66
CA VAL A 187 18.85 2.05 -22.06
C VAL A 187 18.99 3.01 -20.89
N ILE A 188 20.22 3.36 -20.52
CA ILE A 188 20.46 4.38 -19.50
C ILE A 188 21.21 5.55 -20.12
N LEU A 189 20.66 6.76 -19.99
CA LEU A 189 21.19 7.96 -20.61
C LEU A 189 21.81 8.91 -19.58
N ARG A 190 23.00 9.43 -19.89
CA ARG A 190 23.71 10.40 -19.04
C ARG A 190 23.00 11.75 -18.99
N ASN A 191 22.75 12.34 -20.15
CA ASN A 191 22.35 13.73 -20.32
C ASN A 191 21.20 13.86 -21.33
N SER A 192 19.99 13.53 -20.90
CA SER A 192 18.80 13.59 -21.76
C SER A 192 17.66 14.37 -21.12
N THR A 193 16.52 14.48 -21.81
CA THR A 193 15.28 15.02 -21.24
C THR A 193 14.69 14.15 -20.15
N LEU A 194 15.08 12.87 -20.07
CA LEU A 194 14.86 12.03 -18.90
C LEU A 194 15.90 12.40 -17.85
N THR A 195 15.46 13.11 -16.81
CA THR A 195 16.30 13.43 -15.65
C THR A 195 16.47 12.22 -14.75
N HIS A 196 17.30 12.35 -13.72
CA HIS A 196 17.33 11.36 -12.64
C HIS A 196 15.93 11.20 -12.02
N GLY A 197 15.53 9.96 -11.73
CA GLY A 197 14.19 9.62 -11.24
C GLY A 197 13.10 9.55 -12.32
N GLN A 198 13.45 9.67 -13.61
CA GLN A 198 12.52 9.52 -14.72
C GLN A 198 12.88 8.31 -15.60
N GLY A 199 11.85 7.60 -16.03
CA GLY A 199 11.99 6.41 -16.86
C GLY A 199 10.68 6.01 -17.51
N SER A 200 10.73 4.95 -18.30
CA SER A 200 9.56 4.25 -18.80
C SER A 200 9.94 2.86 -19.29
N THR A 201 8.97 1.95 -19.31
CA THR A 201 9.08 0.64 -19.93
C THR A 201 8.02 0.46 -21.02
N ASP A 202 8.30 -0.37 -22.02
CA ASP A 202 7.32 -0.82 -23.00
C ASP A 202 7.45 -2.32 -23.27
N ALA A 203 6.34 -2.92 -23.70
CA ALA A 203 6.37 -4.19 -24.39
C ALA A 203 6.84 -4.00 -25.85
N GLY A 204 7.55 -4.99 -26.35
CA GLY A 204 8.13 -5.02 -27.69
C GLY A 204 9.42 -4.25 -27.85
N SER A 205 9.91 -4.29 -29.08
CA SER A 205 11.25 -3.85 -29.46
C SER A 205 11.33 -2.38 -29.90
N SER A 206 12.46 -1.72 -29.65
CA SER A 206 12.83 -0.44 -30.28
C SER A 206 13.43 -0.59 -31.67
N GLY A 207 13.49 -1.82 -32.19
CA GLY A 207 14.09 -2.21 -33.45
C GLY A 207 15.22 -3.20 -33.25
N LYS A 208 15.67 -3.82 -34.35
CA LYS A 208 16.71 -4.85 -34.33
C LYS A 208 18.02 -4.34 -33.74
N LEU A 209 18.45 -4.94 -32.64
CA LEU A 209 19.72 -4.72 -31.97
C LEU A 209 20.68 -5.89 -32.27
N PHE A 210 21.77 -5.61 -32.97
CA PHE A 210 22.71 -6.61 -33.50
C PHE A 210 22.03 -7.73 -34.32
N GLY A 211 20.93 -7.40 -34.99
CA GLY A 211 20.15 -8.32 -35.83
C GLY A 211 18.93 -8.95 -35.16
N TYR A 212 18.75 -8.79 -33.85
CA TYR A 212 17.69 -9.45 -33.07
C TYR A 212 16.71 -8.43 -32.46
N GLU A 213 15.43 -8.80 -32.34
CA GLU A 213 14.43 -7.98 -31.66
C GLU A 213 14.53 -8.15 -30.13
N SER A 214 13.68 -7.43 -29.38
CA SER A 214 13.52 -7.61 -27.94
C SER A 214 12.05 -7.71 -27.56
N ASP A 215 11.76 -8.52 -26.54
CA ASP A 215 10.39 -8.78 -26.07
C ASP A 215 9.86 -7.59 -25.28
N THR A 216 10.76 -6.94 -24.54
CA THR A 216 10.47 -5.77 -23.73
C THR A 216 11.67 -4.84 -23.68
N GLN A 217 11.42 -3.57 -23.34
CA GLN A 217 12.48 -2.59 -23.22
C GLN A 217 12.19 -1.54 -22.16
N SER A 218 13.24 -0.91 -21.67
CA SER A 218 13.15 0.20 -20.72
C SER A 218 14.19 1.29 -21.00
N ARG A 219 13.92 2.50 -20.49
CA ARG A 219 14.84 3.64 -20.63
C ARG A 219 14.80 4.56 -19.42
N PHE A 220 15.98 5.05 -19.01
CA PHE A 220 16.17 5.79 -17.76
C PHE A 220 17.15 6.96 -17.89
N GLY A 221 16.91 8.02 -17.11
CA GLY A 221 17.89 9.09 -16.88
C GLY A 221 18.84 8.76 -15.74
N GLY A 222 20.14 8.59 -16.01
CA GLY A 222 21.19 8.35 -15.00
C GLY A 222 21.96 9.61 -14.59
N MET A 223 21.32 10.78 -14.71
CA MET A 223 21.94 12.10 -14.59
C MET A 223 22.69 12.29 -13.26
N ASN A 224 22.09 11.96 -12.11
CA ASN A 224 22.65 12.31 -10.80
C ASN A 224 23.30 11.15 -10.04
N ALA A 225 22.90 9.91 -10.32
CA ALA A 225 23.41 8.68 -9.72
C ALA A 225 22.88 7.46 -10.50
N LEU A 226 23.24 6.25 -10.06
CA LEU A 226 22.58 5.01 -10.48
C LEU A 226 21.06 5.16 -10.27
N PRO A 227 20.22 5.06 -11.31
CA PRO A 227 18.79 5.40 -11.22
C PRO A 227 17.94 4.25 -10.63
N PHE A 228 18.35 3.70 -9.49
CA PHE A 228 17.80 2.44 -8.94
C PHE A 228 16.29 2.50 -8.74
N GLU A 229 15.78 3.55 -8.08
CA GLU A 229 14.38 3.68 -7.69
C GLU A 229 13.44 3.63 -8.89
N ILE A 230 13.72 4.46 -9.90
CA ILE A 230 12.89 4.51 -11.10
C ILE A 230 13.11 3.27 -11.97
N LEU A 231 14.32 2.71 -11.98
CA LEU A 231 14.62 1.47 -12.69
C LEU A 231 13.76 0.32 -12.18
N LYS A 232 13.75 0.07 -10.86
CA LYS A 232 12.91 -0.98 -10.27
C LYS A 232 11.43 -0.69 -10.52
N HIS A 233 10.98 0.56 -10.38
CA HIS A 233 9.58 0.94 -10.57
C HIS A 233 9.08 0.59 -11.97
N GLU A 234 9.81 1.02 -13.00
CA GLU A 234 9.42 0.78 -14.39
C GLU A 234 9.59 -0.68 -14.78
N PHE A 235 10.64 -1.36 -14.32
CA PHE A 235 10.78 -2.80 -14.56
C PHE A 235 9.62 -3.59 -13.94
N ASN A 236 9.14 -3.18 -12.76
CA ASN A 236 8.02 -3.83 -12.09
C ASN A 236 6.68 -3.68 -12.82
N HIS A 237 6.53 -2.68 -13.70
CA HIS A 237 5.38 -2.66 -14.61
C HIS A 237 5.31 -3.95 -15.43
N LEU A 238 6.43 -4.43 -15.96
CA LEU A 238 6.48 -5.66 -16.77
C LEU A 238 6.11 -6.92 -15.99
N LEU A 239 6.16 -6.90 -14.65
CA LEU A 239 5.77 -7.99 -13.77
C LEU A 239 4.32 -7.87 -13.28
N LEU A 240 3.93 -6.69 -12.80
CA LEU A 240 2.68 -6.49 -12.05
C LEU A 240 1.50 -6.02 -12.90
N GLY A 241 1.74 -5.19 -13.91
CA GLY A 241 0.68 -4.55 -14.70
C GLY A 241 0.93 -3.06 -14.98
N GLY A 242 -0.06 -2.37 -15.58
CA GLY A 242 0.05 -0.96 -15.97
C GLY A 242 -0.10 0.04 -14.82
N ASN A 243 -0.41 1.30 -15.17
CA ASN A 243 -0.45 2.42 -14.20
C ASN A 243 -1.44 2.22 -13.05
N ASN A 244 -2.48 1.40 -13.23
CA ASN A 244 -3.40 1.07 -12.16
C ASN A 244 -2.76 0.27 -11.01
N PHE A 245 -1.54 -0.26 -11.15
CA PHE A 245 -0.85 -0.97 -10.07
C PHE A 245 -0.01 -0.06 -9.16
N HIS A 246 0.11 1.24 -9.47
CA HIS A 246 0.82 2.18 -8.61
C HIS A 246 0.24 2.18 -7.19
N SER A 247 1.09 1.95 -6.19
CA SER A 247 0.75 1.94 -4.78
C SER A 247 2.01 2.10 -3.93
N GLY A 248 1.88 2.27 -2.61
CA GLY A 248 3.02 2.24 -1.68
C GLY A 248 4.10 3.28 -1.98
N GLY A 249 3.73 4.52 -2.31
CA GLY A 249 4.66 5.58 -2.69
C GLY A 249 5.00 5.65 -4.19
N GLY A 250 4.31 4.86 -5.02
CA GLY A 250 4.42 4.94 -6.48
C GLY A 250 3.52 5.97 -7.13
N ASN A 251 2.35 6.23 -6.53
CA ASN A 251 1.24 6.85 -7.23
C ASN A 251 1.44 8.34 -7.54
N ALA A 252 0.68 8.81 -8.53
CA ALA A 252 0.73 10.19 -8.99
C ALA A 252 -0.66 10.83 -8.96
N ALA A 253 -0.70 12.15 -8.77
CA ALA A 253 -1.94 12.90 -8.56
C ALA A 253 -2.99 12.65 -9.66
N GLN A 254 -2.56 12.44 -10.90
CA GLN A 254 -3.43 12.24 -12.07
C GLN A 254 -4.15 10.88 -12.12
N PHE A 255 -3.71 9.87 -11.38
CA PHE A 255 -4.29 8.53 -11.47
C PHE A 255 -5.56 8.40 -10.63
N GLN A 256 -6.48 7.54 -11.06
CA GLN A 256 -7.66 7.18 -10.28
C GLN A 256 -7.25 6.24 -9.15
N SER A 257 -7.71 6.49 -7.91
CA SER A 257 -7.25 5.71 -6.74
C SER A 257 -8.31 5.63 -5.64
N TYR A 258 -8.22 4.62 -4.76
CA TYR A 258 -9.25 4.31 -3.76
C TYR A 258 -9.43 5.35 -2.64
N PHE A 259 -8.42 6.19 -2.40
CA PHE A 259 -8.41 7.16 -1.31
C PHE A 259 -8.33 8.60 -1.82
N ILE A 260 -8.85 9.55 -1.03
CA ILE A 260 -8.72 10.99 -1.32
C ILE A 260 -7.25 11.42 -1.33
N PRO A 261 -6.48 11.22 -0.23
CA PRO A 261 -5.05 11.50 -0.23
C PRO A 261 -4.26 10.46 -1.04
N LEU A 262 -3.16 10.92 -1.65
CA LEU A 262 -2.16 10.03 -2.22
C LEU A 262 -1.42 9.30 -1.10
N GLN A 263 -1.15 8.02 -1.33
CA GLN A 263 -0.52 7.15 -0.36
C GLN A 263 1.01 7.09 -0.58
N GLY A 264 1.77 7.30 0.50
CA GLY A 264 3.16 6.87 0.61
C GLY A 264 3.23 5.38 0.94
N GLY A 265 4.18 4.98 1.79
CA GLY A 265 4.32 3.58 2.23
C GLY A 265 5.41 2.82 1.49
N TRP A 266 5.20 1.55 1.19
CA TRP A 266 6.17 0.73 0.47
C TRP A 266 5.47 -0.33 -0.38
N SER A 267 6.01 -0.55 -1.58
CA SER A 267 5.65 -1.63 -2.49
C SER A 267 6.71 -1.76 -3.58
N MET A 268 6.62 -2.81 -4.41
CA MET A 268 7.41 -2.91 -5.64
C MET A 268 7.17 -1.74 -6.60
N MET A 269 5.96 -1.20 -6.63
CA MET A 269 5.61 -0.02 -7.43
C MET A 269 5.97 1.29 -6.71
N GLY A 270 6.69 1.25 -5.59
CA GLY A 270 7.16 2.44 -4.89
C GLY A 270 8.32 3.12 -5.62
N ALA A 271 8.26 4.45 -5.74
CA ALA A 271 9.29 5.31 -6.33
C ALA A 271 9.77 6.37 -5.31
N ALA A 272 10.01 7.61 -5.75
CA ALA A 272 10.52 8.72 -4.94
C ALA A 272 9.70 9.03 -3.66
N SER A 273 8.42 8.65 -3.63
CA SER A 273 7.51 8.88 -2.50
C SER A 273 7.43 7.69 -1.53
N SER A 274 8.30 6.69 -1.67
CA SER A 274 8.33 5.53 -0.79
C SER A 274 9.00 5.85 0.55
N SER A 275 8.50 5.21 1.60
CA SER A 275 9.11 5.18 2.93
C SER A 275 10.15 4.07 3.07
N LEU A 276 9.87 2.85 2.59
CA LEU A 276 10.85 1.76 2.47
C LEU A 276 11.05 1.41 1.00
N LEU A 277 12.24 0.93 0.65
CA LEU A 277 12.59 0.57 -0.74
C LEU A 277 12.26 -0.88 -1.13
N THR A 278 11.75 -1.67 -0.18
CA THR A 278 11.44 -3.10 -0.35
C THR A 278 10.01 -3.37 -0.86
N CYS A 279 9.70 -4.63 -1.15
CA CYS A 279 8.35 -5.07 -1.49
C CYS A 279 7.43 -5.16 -0.25
N SER A 280 6.12 -5.19 -0.48
CA SER A 280 5.14 -5.58 0.53
C SER A 280 4.82 -7.08 0.47
N GLY A 281 4.17 -7.60 1.50
CA GLY A 281 3.61 -8.97 1.52
C GLY A 281 2.58 -9.19 0.43
N TRP A 282 1.83 -8.15 0.05
CA TRP A 282 0.91 -8.20 -1.08
C TRP A 282 1.65 -8.41 -2.40
N ASP A 283 2.78 -7.73 -2.63
CA ASP A 283 3.57 -7.88 -3.86
C ASP A 283 4.10 -9.31 -4.02
N ARG A 284 4.65 -9.88 -2.92
CA ARG A 284 5.14 -11.26 -2.89
C ARG A 284 4.04 -12.26 -3.21
N ASP A 285 2.92 -12.13 -2.51
CA ASP A 285 1.77 -13.00 -2.76
C ASP A 285 1.31 -12.87 -4.21
N ARG A 286 1.15 -11.65 -4.70
CA ARG A 286 0.68 -11.37 -6.06
C ARG A 286 1.50 -12.10 -7.13
N LEU A 287 2.81 -12.12 -6.97
CA LEU A 287 3.77 -12.76 -7.87
C LEU A 287 4.09 -14.22 -7.49
N GLY A 288 3.47 -14.78 -6.45
CA GLY A 288 3.66 -16.17 -6.06
C GLY A 288 5.01 -16.44 -5.39
N TRP A 289 5.68 -15.40 -4.89
CA TRP A 289 6.92 -15.53 -4.16
C TRP A 289 6.66 -15.95 -2.72
N ARG A 290 7.15 -17.15 -2.39
CA ARG A 290 6.96 -17.78 -1.08
C ARG A 290 8.22 -18.57 -0.73
N PRO A 291 8.46 -18.83 0.57
CA PRO A 291 9.58 -19.66 0.98
C PRO A 291 9.55 -21.03 0.30
N GLU A 292 10.73 -21.52 -0.08
CA GLU A 292 10.88 -22.81 -0.73
C GLU A 292 10.27 -23.93 0.13
N GLY A 293 9.55 -24.87 -0.51
CA GLY A 293 8.90 -25.97 0.17
C GLY A 293 7.64 -25.60 0.98
N SER A 294 7.22 -24.32 1.00
CA SER A 294 5.99 -23.92 1.68
C SER A 294 4.75 -24.56 1.04
N THR A 295 3.91 -25.16 1.88
CA THR A 295 2.58 -25.67 1.49
C THR A 295 1.49 -24.60 1.59
N TYR A 296 1.75 -23.47 2.23
CA TYR A 296 0.80 -22.37 2.41
C TYR A 296 1.08 -21.22 1.44
N ARG A 297 0.03 -20.48 1.06
CA ARG A 297 0.11 -19.27 0.24
C ARG A 297 0.90 -18.17 0.96
N LEU A 298 0.50 -17.91 2.20
CA LEU A 298 1.17 -17.00 3.14
C LEU A 298 1.59 -17.82 4.36
N VAL A 299 2.75 -17.50 4.92
CA VAL A 299 3.30 -18.25 6.06
C VAL A 299 3.58 -17.37 7.27
N ALA A 300 3.42 -17.97 8.43
CA ALA A 300 4.02 -17.57 9.70
C ALA A 300 4.43 -18.84 10.46
N HIS A 301 4.88 -18.70 11.70
CA HIS A 301 5.20 -19.83 12.57
C HIS A 301 4.29 -19.89 13.79
N ASP A 302 4.03 -21.08 14.30
CA ASP A 302 3.42 -21.26 15.62
C ASP A 302 4.47 -21.10 16.75
N LEU A 303 4.06 -21.32 17.99
CA LEU A 303 4.97 -21.25 19.15
C LEU A 303 6.05 -22.35 19.15
N ASN A 304 5.83 -23.45 18.44
CA ASN A 304 6.76 -24.57 18.34
C ASN A 304 7.73 -24.41 17.15
N GLY A 305 7.57 -23.37 16.33
CA GLY A 305 8.36 -23.15 15.12
C GLY A 305 7.87 -23.96 13.92
N ALA A 306 6.64 -24.46 13.93
CA ALA A 306 6.03 -25.09 12.75
C ALA A 306 5.41 -24.02 11.83
N LEU A 307 5.53 -24.22 10.51
CA LEU A 307 4.86 -23.37 9.52
C LEU A 307 3.34 -23.47 9.68
N VAL A 308 2.65 -22.33 9.61
CA VAL A 308 1.19 -22.23 9.66
C VAL A 308 0.66 -21.29 8.57
N ASN A 309 -0.60 -21.49 8.17
CA ASN A 309 -1.30 -20.56 7.30
C ASN A 309 -1.47 -19.20 7.99
N SER A 310 -1.13 -18.13 7.28
CA SER A 310 -1.25 -16.77 7.77
C SER A 310 -2.17 -15.86 6.94
N ASP A 311 -2.94 -16.43 6.01
CA ASP A 311 -4.13 -15.78 5.42
C ASP A 311 -5.33 -16.08 6.34
N LEU A 312 -5.66 -15.13 7.21
CA LEU A 312 -6.54 -15.31 8.36
C LEU A 312 -7.92 -14.68 8.13
N ASP A 313 -8.98 -15.43 8.44
CA ASP A 313 -10.33 -14.92 8.65
C ASP A 313 -10.74 -15.11 10.12
N PRO A 314 -10.56 -14.08 10.97
CA PRO A 314 -10.87 -14.19 12.40
C PRO A 314 -12.34 -14.53 12.69
N LEU A 315 -13.29 -14.15 11.82
CA LEU A 315 -14.70 -14.55 11.96
C LEU A 315 -14.91 -16.05 11.75
N SER A 316 -14.07 -16.66 10.93
CA SER A 316 -14.05 -18.12 10.70
C SER A 316 -13.28 -18.89 11.78
N GLY A 317 -12.69 -18.19 12.76
CA GLY A 317 -12.00 -18.78 13.91
C GLY A 317 -10.47 -18.69 13.86
N ASP A 318 -9.90 -18.09 12.81
CA ASP A 318 -8.45 -17.95 12.60
C ASP A 318 -7.84 -16.93 13.56
N THR A 319 -7.71 -17.34 14.83
CA THR A 319 -7.23 -16.56 15.96
C THR A 319 -6.17 -17.35 16.72
N GLY A 320 -5.29 -16.66 17.45
CA GLY A 320 -4.23 -17.33 18.19
C GLY A 320 -2.95 -16.53 18.29
N LEU A 321 -1.85 -17.26 18.43
CA LEU A 321 -0.49 -16.72 18.56
C LEU A 321 0.33 -17.15 17.34
N PHE A 322 0.95 -16.16 16.70
CA PHE A 322 1.74 -16.33 15.50
C PHE A 322 3.11 -15.66 15.68
N VAL A 323 4.15 -16.30 15.19
CA VAL A 323 5.51 -15.78 15.20
C VAL A 323 5.84 -15.31 13.80
N LEU A 324 6.18 -14.02 13.68
CA LEU A 324 6.70 -13.41 12.48
C LEU A 324 8.20 -13.21 12.63
N ARG A 325 9.00 -13.98 11.90
CA ARG A 325 10.44 -13.72 11.73
C ARG A 325 10.64 -12.53 10.77
N ASP A 326 11.89 -12.19 10.46
CA ASP A 326 12.20 -11.10 9.55
C ASP A 326 11.56 -11.31 8.17
N PHE A 327 10.66 -10.42 7.78
CA PHE A 327 9.91 -10.49 6.54
C PHE A 327 10.87 -10.63 5.36
N VAL A 328 11.91 -9.80 5.27
CA VAL A 328 12.80 -9.77 4.10
C VAL A 328 13.51 -11.11 3.90
N THR A 329 14.07 -11.70 4.95
CA THR A 329 14.84 -12.94 4.84
C THR A 329 14.01 -14.22 4.90
N THR A 330 12.82 -14.19 5.51
CA THR A 330 12.03 -15.42 5.72
C THR A 330 10.68 -15.46 5.05
N GLY A 331 10.15 -14.33 4.58
CA GLY A 331 8.82 -14.26 3.97
C GLY A 331 7.66 -14.33 4.95
N ASP A 332 7.91 -14.34 6.26
CA ASP A 332 6.85 -14.44 7.28
C ASP A 332 5.97 -13.18 7.24
N VAL A 333 4.65 -13.35 7.16
CA VAL A 333 3.67 -12.26 7.08
C VAL A 333 2.34 -12.73 7.68
N LEU A 334 1.53 -11.82 8.24
CA LEU A 334 0.10 -12.09 8.47
C LEU A 334 -0.75 -11.24 7.54
N ARG A 335 -1.84 -11.83 7.02
CA ARG A 335 -2.90 -11.12 6.33
C ARG A 335 -4.23 -11.42 7.04
N VAL A 336 -4.95 -10.37 7.43
CA VAL A 336 -6.15 -10.50 8.25
C VAL A 336 -7.33 -9.84 7.54
N LYS A 337 -8.35 -10.63 7.20
CA LYS A 337 -9.56 -10.15 6.53
C LYS A 337 -10.39 -9.25 7.46
N LEU A 338 -10.80 -8.08 6.96
CA LEU A 338 -11.72 -7.21 7.68
C LEU A 338 -13.18 -7.61 7.42
N PRO A 339 -14.00 -7.77 8.47
CA PRO A 339 -15.34 -8.32 8.35
C PRO A 339 -16.42 -7.26 8.06
N TYR A 340 -17.65 -7.76 7.86
CA TYR A 340 -18.91 -6.99 7.77
C TYR A 340 -19.07 -6.07 6.55
N LEU A 341 -18.07 -5.97 5.70
CA LEU A 341 -18.18 -5.29 4.41
C LEU A 341 -19.16 -6.04 3.49
N PRO A 342 -20.15 -5.36 2.88
CA PRO A 342 -21.04 -5.96 1.89
C PRO A 342 -20.28 -6.48 0.66
N GLU A 343 -20.80 -7.51 0.00
CA GLU A 343 -20.18 -8.14 -1.18
C GLU A 343 -20.05 -7.22 -2.41
N ASP A 344 -20.88 -6.17 -2.48
CA ASP A 344 -20.89 -5.19 -3.56
C ASP A 344 -20.09 -3.91 -3.23
N GLU A 345 -19.31 -3.93 -2.14
CA GLU A 345 -18.32 -2.92 -1.82
C GLU A 345 -16.91 -3.51 -1.83
N PHE A 346 -15.89 -2.65 -1.79
CA PHE A 346 -14.51 -3.13 -1.80
C PHE A 346 -14.17 -3.90 -0.51
N PRO A 347 -13.69 -5.15 -0.61
CA PRO A 347 -13.20 -5.90 0.54
C PRO A 347 -11.86 -5.35 1.02
N GLN A 348 -11.51 -5.59 2.28
CA GLN A 348 -10.30 -5.05 2.89
C GLN A 348 -9.56 -6.07 3.78
N TRP A 349 -8.24 -5.92 3.89
CA TRP A 349 -7.36 -6.77 4.70
C TRP A 349 -6.27 -5.94 5.38
N ILE A 350 -5.82 -6.36 6.56
CA ILE A 350 -4.62 -5.82 7.19
C ILE A 350 -3.45 -6.79 6.97
N TRP A 351 -2.32 -6.27 6.52
CA TRP A 351 -1.05 -6.99 6.41
C TRP A 351 -0.13 -6.58 7.56
N LEU A 352 0.59 -7.54 8.13
CA LEU A 352 1.58 -7.34 9.19
C LEU A 352 2.91 -7.96 8.79
N GLU A 353 3.95 -7.14 8.78
CA GLU A 353 5.31 -7.50 8.36
C GLU A 353 6.30 -7.14 9.49
N ASN A 354 7.20 -8.05 9.85
CA ASN A 354 8.27 -7.77 10.82
C ASN A 354 9.55 -7.40 10.05
N HIS A 355 9.97 -6.14 10.11
CA HIS A 355 11.22 -5.70 9.47
C HIS A 355 12.32 -5.59 10.51
N GLN A 356 13.50 -6.17 10.22
CA GLN A 356 14.67 -6.06 11.11
C GLN A 356 15.66 -4.98 10.68
N GLY A 357 15.55 -4.50 9.44
CA GLY A 357 16.39 -3.47 8.86
C GLY A 357 17.77 -3.96 8.43
N PHE A 358 18.40 -3.19 7.55
CA PHE A 358 19.69 -3.49 6.95
C PHE A 358 20.77 -3.88 7.96
N VAL A 359 20.83 -3.19 9.10
CA VAL A 359 21.85 -3.46 10.14
C VAL A 359 21.78 -4.91 10.64
N ARG A 360 20.60 -5.55 10.61
CA ARG A 360 20.39 -6.91 11.09
C ARG A 360 20.34 -7.96 9.99
N ASN A 361 19.75 -7.65 8.84
CA ASN A 361 19.56 -8.62 7.76
C ASN A 361 20.47 -8.41 6.53
N GLY A 362 21.19 -7.29 6.45
CA GLY A 362 22.09 -6.97 5.34
C GLY A 362 21.41 -6.60 4.03
N SER A 363 20.08 -6.54 3.97
CA SER A 363 19.36 -6.20 2.73
C SER A 363 19.40 -4.69 2.47
N PRO A 364 19.93 -4.23 1.32
CA PRO A 364 20.12 -2.81 1.07
C PRO A 364 18.80 -2.04 0.92
N THR A 365 17.68 -2.73 0.71
CA THR A 365 16.36 -2.12 0.56
C THR A 365 15.46 -2.24 1.80
N ASP A 366 15.91 -2.97 2.83
CA ASP A 366 15.22 -3.01 4.13
C ASP A 366 15.65 -1.86 5.03
N ARG A 367 15.28 -0.65 4.61
CA ARG A 367 15.66 0.60 5.27
C ARG A 367 14.73 1.72 4.85
N PHE A 368 14.71 2.80 5.62
CA PHE A 368 14.00 3.98 5.16
C PHE A 368 14.72 4.58 3.96
N HIS A 369 13.95 5.06 3.00
CA HIS A 369 14.42 5.42 1.68
C HIS A 369 15.63 6.36 1.70
N TYR A 370 15.53 7.48 2.40
CA TYR A 370 16.56 8.51 2.42
C TYR A 370 17.43 8.48 3.69
N GLU A 371 17.45 7.37 4.44
CA GLU A 371 18.20 7.31 5.72
C GLU A 371 19.72 7.49 5.55
N LEU A 372 20.25 7.20 4.36
CA LEU A 372 21.67 7.41 4.04
C LEU A 372 21.99 8.78 3.45
N GLU A 373 20.98 9.48 2.90
CA GLU A 373 21.20 10.73 2.17
C GLU A 373 21.38 11.91 3.11
N MET A 374 20.63 11.93 4.23
CA MET A 374 20.63 13.06 5.15
C MET A 374 20.44 12.66 6.62
N ALA A 375 21.28 13.22 7.50
CA ALA A 375 21.30 12.92 8.94
C ALA A 375 20.00 13.27 9.70
N CYS A 376 19.10 14.07 9.11
CA CYS A 376 17.80 14.39 9.69
C CYS A 376 16.78 13.23 9.54
N VAL A 377 17.01 12.29 8.62
CA VAL A 377 16.17 11.11 8.46
C VAL A 377 16.61 10.07 9.49
N GLN A 378 15.71 9.70 10.40
CA GLN A 378 16.01 8.64 11.35
C GLN A 378 16.04 7.30 10.63
N GLY A 379 17.01 6.45 10.96
CA GLY A 379 17.09 5.10 10.39
C GLY A 379 15.95 4.20 10.85
N LEU A 380 15.71 3.14 10.06
CA LEU A 380 14.72 2.11 10.38
C LEU A 380 15.03 1.44 11.73
N VAL A 381 13.99 1.23 12.53
CA VAL A 381 14.08 0.46 13.79
C VAL A 381 13.37 -0.89 13.62
N PRO A 382 13.90 -1.99 14.20
CA PRO A 382 13.25 -3.28 14.11
C PRO A 382 11.85 -3.26 14.73
N GLY A 383 10.86 -3.83 14.04
CA GLY A 383 9.51 -3.91 14.57
C GLY A 383 8.46 -4.29 13.53
N LEU A 384 7.20 -4.19 13.95
CA LEU A 384 6.07 -4.56 13.12
C LEU A 384 5.60 -3.34 12.30
N HIS A 385 5.38 -3.58 11.02
CA HIS A 385 4.82 -2.65 10.04
C HIS A 385 3.46 -3.15 9.58
N ALA A 386 2.54 -2.24 9.27
CA ALA A 386 1.17 -2.59 8.90
C ALA A 386 0.68 -1.82 7.67
N LEU A 387 -0.03 -2.53 6.79
CA LEU A 387 -0.71 -1.99 5.60
C LEU A 387 -2.18 -2.42 5.61
N LEU A 388 -3.07 -1.54 5.17
CA LEU A 388 -4.44 -1.85 4.78
C LEU A 388 -4.47 -2.07 3.26
N GLN A 389 -4.92 -3.24 2.83
CA GLN A 389 -5.27 -3.54 1.45
C GLN A 389 -6.75 -3.24 1.21
N VAL A 390 -7.06 -2.58 0.09
CA VAL A 390 -8.42 -2.43 -0.45
C VAL A 390 -8.51 -3.14 -1.80
N ASP A 391 -9.50 -4.00 -1.98
CA ASP A 391 -9.70 -4.76 -3.23
C ASP A 391 -8.42 -5.54 -3.63
N ARG A 392 -8.19 -5.76 -4.93
CA ARG A 392 -6.95 -6.33 -5.51
C ARG A 392 -6.56 -7.72 -5.02
N GLU A 393 -7.53 -8.48 -4.52
CA GLU A 393 -7.33 -9.89 -4.15
C GLU A 393 -7.44 -10.85 -5.35
N GLN A 394 -8.11 -10.44 -6.42
CA GLN A 394 -8.31 -11.32 -7.58
C GLN A 394 -6.98 -11.63 -8.28
N LYS A 395 -6.44 -12.83 -8.06
CA LYS A 395 -5.23 -13.32 -8.75
C LYS A 395 -5.51 -13.98 -10.10
N ARG A 396 -6.71 -14.52 -10.36
CA ARG A 396 -7.06 -15.24 -11.59
C ARG A 396 -8.25 -14.63 -12.34
N GLY A 397 -8.20 -14.70 -13.68
CA GLY A 397 -9.28 -14.31 -14.60
C GLY A 397 -8.98 -13.04 -15.39
N ASP A 398 -9.85 -12.71 -16.33
CA ASP A 398 -9.62 -11.68 -17.37
C ASP A 398 -9.43 -10.25 -16.82
N ARG A 399 -9.87 -10.01 -15.58
CA ARG A 399 -9.76 -8.72 -14.89
C ARG A 399 -8.57 -8.63 -13.93
N VAL A 400 -7.70 -9.65 -13.89
CA VAL A 400 -6.56 -9.71 -12.97
C VAL A 400 -5.69 -8.46 -13.05
N PHE A 401 -5.44 -7.89 -14.23
CA PHE A 401 -4.62 -6.68 -14.42
C PHE A 401 -5.42 -5.36 -14.46
N SER A 402 -6.68 -5.36 -14.00
CA SER A 402 -7.56 -4.17 -13.95
C SER A 402 -7.79 -3.67 -12.52
N GLY A 403 -8.44 -2.52 -12.36
CA GLY A 403 -8.79 -1.92 -11.06
C GLY A 403 -8.19 -0.51 -10.87
N ASP A 404 -8.22 0.02 -9.65
CA ASP A 404 -7.74 1.38 -9.31
C ASP A 404 -6.40 1.36 -8.56
N ALA A 405 -5.65 2.46 -8.58
CA ALA A 405 -4.36 2.62 -7.89
C ALA A 405 -4.53 2.90 -6.37
N ASP A 406 -3.43 2.99 -5.62
CA ASP A 406 -3.38 3.16 -4.15
C ASP A 406 -4.31 2.22 -3.39
N TYR A 407 -4.19 0.92 -3.65
CA TYR A 407 -4.88 -0.13 -2.89
C TYR A 407 -4.13 -0.56 -1.62
N LEU A 408 -2.92 -0.04 -1.37
CA LEU A 408 -2.14 -0.25 -0.15
C LEU A 408 -2.02 1.08 0.60
N ARG A 409 -2.64 1.15 1.78
CA ARG A 409 -2.61 2.30 2.68
C ARG A 409 -1.87 1.95 3.98
N PRO A 410 -0.78 2.63 4.35
CA PRO A 410 -0.10 2.37 5.61
C PRO A 410 -1.00 2.53 6.84
N LEU A 411 -0.75 1.73 7.87
CA LEU A 411 -1.34 1.86 9.20
C LEU A 411 -0.23 2.09 10.23
N PRO A 412 0.43 3.26 10.23
CA PRO A 412 1.61 3.48 11.05
C PRO A 412 1.27 3.55 12.54
N ALA A 413 2.20 3.12 13.39
CA ALA A 413 2.11 3.16 14.85
C ALA A 413 1.88 4.58 15.42
N SER A 414 2.24 5.62 14.65
CA SER A 414 1.99 7.03 14.94
C SER A 414 0.51 7.40 14.96
N GLY A 415 -0.35 6.59 14.34
CA GLY A 415 -1.80 6.77 14.31
C GLY A 415 -2.28 7.91 13.41
N ALA A 416 -3.59 7.91 13.17
CA ALA A 416 -4.29 8.86 12.33
C ALA A 416 -4.88 10.03 13.14
N HIS A 417 -4.84 11.23 12.58
CA HIS A 417 -5.23 12.48 13.23
C HIS A 417 -5.95 13.42 12.25
N ASP A 418 -6.84 14.24 12.78
CA ASP A 418 -7.26 15.45 12.10
C ASP A 418 -6.11 16.48 12.16
N ALA A 419 -5.64 16.93 11.00
CA ALA A 419 -4.54 17.89 10.86
C ALA A 419 -5.02 19.21 10.25
N TYR A 420 -4.30 20.30 10.52
CA TYR A 420 -4.59 21.61 9.94
C TYR A 420 -3.30 22.37 9.65
N LEU A 421 -3.32 23.23 8.64
CA LEU A 421 -2.18 24.07 8.30
C LEU A 421 -1.98 25.17 9.36
N ARG A 422 -0.72 25.44 9.71
CA ARG A 422 -0.38 26.49 10.69
C ARG A 422 -0.68 27.90 10.19
N GLY A 423 -0.70 28.09 8.87
CA GLY A 423 -1.06 29.34 8.21
C GLY A 423 0.13 30.24 7.85
N ASP A 424 1.35 29.84 8.20
CA ASP A 424 2.61 30.47 7.79
C ASP A 424 3.42 29.54 6.87
N THR A 425 4.50 30.08 6.30
CA THR A 425 5.48 29.32 5.52
C THR A 425 6.82 29.44 6.22
N VAL A 426 7.48 28.31 6.42
CA VAL A 426 8.83 28.23 6.99
C VAL A 426 9.74 27.43 6.07
N ASN A 427 11.04 27.47 6.36
CA ASN A 427 12.01 26.72 5.58
C ASN A 427 12.23 25.32 6.17
N PHE A 428 11.83 24.29 5.42
CA PHE A 428 12.23 22.91 5.65
C PHE A 428 13.75 22.79 5.54
N LYS A 429 14.40 22.20 6.54
CA LYS A 429 15.85 22.04 6.57
C LYS A 429 16.30 20.62 6.24
N CYS A 430 15.40 19.65 6.35
CA CYS A 430 15.67 18.28 5.94
C CYS A 430 15.55 18.13 4.39
N LEU A 431 15.23 16.93 3.89
CA LEU A 431 15.34 16.52 2.47
C LEU A 431 14.93 17.59 1.45
N TRP A 432 15.88 18.07 0.64
CA TRP A 432 15.68 19.18 -0.31
C TRP A 432 15.14 20.46 0.38
N PRO A 433 16.02 21.22 1.06
CA PRO A 433 15.62 22.41 1.80
C PRO A 433 14.84 23.42 0.96
N GLY A 434 13.78 23.98 1.54
CA GLY A 434 12.94 24.96 0.85
C GLY A 434 11.68 25.33 1.62
N PRO A 435 10.90 26.30 1.10
CA PRO A 435 9.67 26.76 1.75
C PRO A 435 8.63 25.63 1.84
N THR A 436 7.97 25.53 2.98
CA THR A 436 6.87 24.60 3.23
C THR A 436 5.86 25.19 4.21
N GLN A 437 4.62 24.72 4.16
CA GLN A 437 3.59 25.04 5.14
C GLN A 437 3.55 23.94 6.20
N PRO A 438 3.89 24.23 7.46
CA PRO A 438 3.76 23.25 8.53
C PRO A 438 2.30 22.89 8.78
N TYR A 439 2.08 21.64 9.16
CA TYR A 439 0.79 21.17 9.64
C TYR A 439 0.87 20.89 11.14
N ILE A 440 -0.24 21.13 11.83
CA ILE A 440 -0.37 20.96 13.27
C ILE A 440 -1.18 19.70 13.55
N VAL A 441 -0.66 18.87 14.46
CA VAL A 441 -1.30 17.67 14.96
C VAL A 441 -1.39 17.76 16.48
N LYS A 442 -2.55 17.38 17.04
CA LYS A 442 -2.74 17.33 18.50
C LYS A 442 -3.37 16.01 18.89
N ASP A 443 -2.98 15.45 20.04
CA ASP A 443 -3.47 14.15 20.50
C ASP A 443 -4.99 14.15 20.71
N LYS A 444 -5.55 15.28 21.16
CA LYS A 444 -7.01 15.45 21.28
C LYS A 444 -7.79 15.35 19.96
N TYR A 445 -7.07 15.42 18.84
CA TYR A 445 -7.58 15.29 17.48
C TYR A 445 -7.19 13.95 16.84
N ALA A 446 -6.76 12.97 17.64
CA ALA A 446 -6.71 11.58 17.21
C ALA A 446 -8.04 11.19 16.54
N ASN A 447 -7.94 10.58 15.37
CA ASN A 447 -9.05 10.19 14.54
C ASN A 447 -8.70 8.87 13.84
N PRO A 448 -8.78 7.73 14.55
CA PRO A 448 -8.37 6.44 14.03
C PRO A 448 -9.24 5.93 12.86
N LEU A 449 -10.46 6.44 12.67
CA LEU A 449 -11.38 5.93 11.64
C LEU A 449 -11.19 6.61 10.28
N THR A 450 -11.03 7.94 10.27
CA THR A 450 -10.92 8.71 9.01
C THR A 450 -9.74 9.65 8.95
N GLY A 451 -8.94 9.78 10.01
CA GLY A 451 -7.84 10.74 10.08
C GLY A 451 -6.72 10.51 9.07
N HIS A 452 -5.87 11.52 8.93
CA HIS A 452 -4.63 11.45 8.18
C HIS A 452 -3.48 10.89 9.00
N HIS A 453 -2.58 10.15 8.36
CA HIS A 453 -1.31 9.75 8.96
C HIS A 453 -0.12 10.36 8.21
N ASP A 454 1.06 10.24 8.80
CA ASP A 454 2.28 10.92 8.34
C ASP A 454 2.93 10.31 7.09
N LEU A 455 2.32 9.27 6.51
CA LEU A 455 2.70 8.63 5.24
C LEU A 455 1.66 8.91 4.13
N GLU A 456 0.84 9.94 4.28
CA GLU A 456 -0.10 10.41 3.27
C GLU A 456 0.27 11.82 2.79
N LEU A 457 -0.19 12.18 1.59
CA LEU A 457 -0.22 13.57 1.15
C LEU A 457 -1.62 14.14 1.40
N PRO A 458 -1.89 14.78 2.55
CA PRO A 458 -3.20 15.32 2.88
C PRO A 458 -3.62 16.43 1.91
N LEU A 459 -4.94 16.59 1.75
CA LEU A 459 -5.53 17.64 0.91
C LEU A 459 -6.16 18.73 1.79
N PHE A 460 -5.95 19.97 1.36
CA PHE A 460 -6.59 21.16 1.91
C PHE A 460 -7.18 21.96 0.74
N ASP A 461 -8.28 22.68 1.01
CA ASP A 461 -8.86 23.65 0.06
C ASP A 461 -8.00 24.92 0.08
N LEU A 462 -6.88 24.89 -0.65
CA LEU A 462 -5.86 25.93 -0.61
C LEU A 462 -6.28 27.17 -1.41
N ASN A 463 -7.12 26.98 -2.43
CA ASN A 463 -7.61 28.06 -3.27
C ASN A 463 -8.97 28.63 -2.79
N GLY A 464 -9.65 27.97 -1.85
CA GLY A 464 -10.93 28.40 -1.27
C GLY A 464 -12.12 28.23 -2.21
N ASP A 465 -12.05 27.32 -3.19
CA ASP A 465 -13.10 27.12 -4.19
C ASP A 465 -14.21 26.14 -3.73
N GLY A 466 -14.05 25.53 -2.56
CA GLY A 466 -14.99 24.57 -2.01
C GLY A 466 -14.93 23.19 -2.64
N ALA A 467 -13.84 22.86 -3.33
CA ALA A 467 -13.51 21.54 -3.83
C ALA A 467 -12.08 21.16 -3.46
N LEU A 468 -11.82 19.86 -3.31
CA LEU A 468 -10.50 19.32 -3.04
C LEU A 468 -9.94 18.66 -4.29
N SER A 469 -8.70 19.00 -4.62
CA SER A 469 -7.95 18.37 -5.69
C SER A 469 -6.60 17.88 -5.22
N ARG A 470 -6.12 16.77 -5.78
CA ARG A 470 -4.75 16.28 -5.52
C ARG A 470 -3.66 17.23 -6.04
N LYS A 471 -4.04 18.29 -6.76
CA LYS A 471 -3.15 19.42 -7.10
C LYS A 471 -2.83 20.31 -5.90
N GLU A 472 -3.58 20.18 -4.81
CA GLU A 472 -3.46 20.95 -3.57
C GLU A 472 -2.96 20.08 -2.41
N ASN A 473 -2.38 18.92 -2.74
CA ASN A 473 -1.81 18.05 -1.74
C ASN A 473 -0.59 18.72 -1.07
N VAL A 474 -0.41 18.47 0.21
CA VAL A 474 0.71 18.99 0.98
C VAL A 474 1.62 17.84 1.36
N VAL A 475 2.92 17.95 1.06
CA VAL A 475 3.92 16.99 1.53
C VAL A 475 4.17 17.27 3.02
N PRO A 476 3.98 16.28 3.92
CA PRO A 476 4.11 16.50 5.36
C PRO A 476 5.59 16.56 5.78
N ARG A 477 6.22 17.69 5.47
CA ARG A 477 7.64 17.97 5.72
C ARG A 477 7.92 18.33 7.18
N ILE A 478 7.15 19.28 7.71
CA ILE A 478 7.24 19.77 9.09
C ILE A 478 5.90 19.58 9.79
N GLU A 479 5.95 18.89 10.92
CA GLU A 479 4.81 18.71 11.83
C GLU A 479 5.02 19.52 13.11
N GLU A 480 4.00 20.23 13.57
CA GLU A 480 3.93 20.70 14.96
C GLU A 480 3.02 19.76 15.75
N ARG A 481 3.61 18.89 16.58
CA ARG A 481 2.89 17.93 17.42
C ARG A 481 2.84 18.40 18.86
N ASN A 482 1.64 18.71 19.34
CA ASN A 482 1.41 19.17 20.72
C ASN A 482 2.34 20.34 21.14
N GLY A 483 2.62 21.27 20.20
CA GLY A 483 3.49 22.41 20.42
C GLY A 483 4.99 22.14 20.23
N THR A 484 5.39 20.93 19.83
CA THR A 484 6.77 20.58 19.47
C THR A 484 6.89 20.45 17.96
N GLU A 485 7.80 21.20 17.35
CA GLU A 485 8.08 21.13 15.91
C GLU A 485 9.01 19.94 15.59
N VAL A 486 8.69 19.22 14.51
CA VAL A 486 9.42 18.07 13.99
C VAL A 486 9.72 18.32 12.51
N ASP A 487 10.98 18.64 12.21
CA ASP A 487 11.52 18.83 10.85
C ASP A 487 12.31 17.57 10.46
N ALA A 488 11.60 16.53 9.99
CA ALA A 488 12.18 15.20 9.77
C ALA A 488 11.69 14.51 8.48
N GLY A 489 10.86 15.14 7.65
CA GLY A 489 10.40 14.54 6.39
C GLY A 489 9.62 13.23 6.60
N LEU A 490 8.70 13.23 7.57
CA LEU A 490 8.00 12.03 8.09
C LEU A 490 7.35 11.16 7.01
N PHE A 491 6.94 11.76 5.89
CA PHE A 491 6.41 11.07 4.70
C PHE A 491 7.32 9.95 4.17
N PHE A 492 8.63 10.10 4.35
CA PHE A 492 9.64 9.21 3.79
C PHE A 492 10.16 8.16 4.79
N GLY A 493 9.45 7.97 5.89
CA GLY A 493 9.81 6.99 6.92
C GLY A 493 10.33 7.64 8.20
N HIS A 494 9.87 7.13 9.35
CA HIS A 494 10.33 7.55 10.66
C HIS A 494 10.10 6.46 11.71
N SER A 495 11.00 6.32 12.67
CA SER A 495 10.96 5.26 13.71
C SER A 495 9.62 5.16 14.46
N ARG A 496 8.99 6.29 14.75
CA ARG A 496 7.64 6.40 15.37
C ARG A 496 6.51 5.67 14.61
N GLN A 497 6.71 5.32 13.35
CA GLN A 497 5.73 4.64 12.51
C GLN A 497 5.73 3.13 12.74
N VAL A 498 6.75 2.62 13.43
CA VAL A 498 6.97 1.19 13.69
C VAL A 498 6.33 0.79 15.02
N PHE A 499 5.60 -0.33 15.02
CA PHE A 499 5.08 -0.91 16.26
C PHE A 499 6.19 -1.65 16.99
N THR A 500 6.37 -1.34 18.27
CA THR A 500 7.46 -1.88 19.10
C THR A 500 6.94 -2.24 20.49
N PRO A 501 7.63 -3.13 21.23
CA PRO A 501 7.23 -3.46 22.61
C PRO A 501 7.17 -2.25 23.56
N ALA A 502 8.02 -1.24 23.33
CA ALA A 502 8.10 -0.02 24.14
C ALA A 502 7.18 1.12 23.65
N GLY A 503 6.65 0.99 22.43
CA GLY A 503 5.78 1.99 21.80
C GLY A 503 4.34 1.49 21.64
N ASN A 504 3.71 1.89 20.54
CA ASN A 504 2.43 1.32 20.16
C ASN A 504 2.63 -0.16 19.78
N ARG A 505 1.76 -1.03 20.28
CA ARG A 505 1.85 -2.48 20.11
C ARG A 505 0.52 -3.14 19.74
N LYS A 506 -0.56 -2.36 19.55
CA LYS A 506 -1.91 -2.93 19.37
C LYS A 506 -2.71 -2.17 18.34
N LEU A 507 -3.36 -2.91 17.44
CA LEU A 507 -4.46 -2.46 16.61
C LEU A 507 -5.75 -3.13 17.11
N GLY A 508 -6.85 -2.38 17.19
CA GLY A 508 -8.15 -2.82 17.67
C GLY A 508 -9.21 -1.73 17.55
N MET A 509 -10.46 -2.04 17.91
CA MET A 509 -11.59 -1.10 17.81
C MET A 509 -11.34 0.23 18.55
N GLY A 510 -10.69 0.18 19.71
CA GLY A 510 -10.41 1.36 20.56
C GLY A 510 -9.06 2.03 20.35
N THR A 511 -8.19 1.50 19.49
CA THR A 511 -6.81 1.98 19.36
C THR A 511 -6.65 2.93 18.18
N ASN A 512 -5.48 3.60 18.12
CA ASN A 512 -5.05 4.39 16.98
C ASN A 512 -3.65 3.92 16.54
N PRO A 513 -3.50 3.27 15.38
CA PRO A 513 -4.54 2.97 14.38
C PRO A 513 -5.52 1.85 14.81
N THR A 514 -6.62 1.69 14.08
CA THR A 514 -7.72 0.75 14.37
C THR A 514 -7.74 -0.46 13.43
N THR A 515 -8.52 -1.48 13.78
CA THR A 515 -8.89 -2.63 12.92
C THR A 515 -10.24 -2.45 12.21
N ALA A 516 -10.95 -1.34 12.41
CA ALA A 516 -12.14 -1.02 11.61
C ALA A 516 -11.76 -0.78 10.13
N ASN A 517 -12.67 -1.09 9.21
CA ASN A 517 -12.42 -0.84 7.78
C ASN A 517 -12.31 0.67 7.51
N ALA A 518 -11.52 1.03 6.50
CA ALA A 518 -11.41 2.41 6.05
C ALA A 518 -12.57 2.77 5.11
N LEU A 519 -12.88 4.06 5.06
CA LEU A 519 -13.72 4.61 4.01
C LEU A 519 -12.92 4.67 2.70
N THR A 520 -13.58 4.45 1.58
CA THR A 520 -12.99 4.63 0.24
C THR A 520 -13.77 5.69 -0.53
N LEU A 521 -13.07 6.36 -1.43
CA LEU A 521 -13.64 7.27 -2.42
C LEU A 521 -12.79 7.21 -3.68
N VAL A 522 -13.16 6.29 -4.58
CA VAL A 522 -12.48 6.18 -5.88
C VAL A 522 -12.62 7.50 -6.61
N SER A 523 -11.47 8.16 -6.80
CA SER A 523 -11.41 9.51 -7.33
C SER A 523 -10.17 9.73 -8.20
N ALA A 524 -10.35 10.62 -9.17
CA ALA A 524 -9.29 11.23 -9.98
C ALA A 524 -9.20 12.73 -9.60
N PRO A 525 -8.25 13.53 -10.12
CA PRO A 525 -8.15 14.95 -9.78
C PRO A 525 -9.48 15.71 -9.89
N GLY A 526 -10.02 16.13 -8.73
CA GLY A 526 -11.25 16.90 -8.63
C GLY A 526 -12.52 16.15 -9.05
N ARG A 527 -12.50 14.81 -9.10
CA ARG A 527 -13.67 14.01 -9.52
C ARG A 527 -13.83 12.75 -8.69
N ASP A 528 -15.01 12.59 -8.09
CA ASP A 528 -15.49 11.35 -7.51
C ASP A 528 -16.11 10.48 -8.61
N THR A 529 -15.59 9.27 -8.79
CA THR A 529 -15.96 8.36 -9.89
C THR A 529 -17.34 7.75 -9.69
N TYR A 530 -17.75 7.50 -8.44
CA TYR A 530 -19.01 6.82 -8.12
C TYR A 530 -20.02 7.71 -7.39
N GLY A 531 -19.69 8.98 -7.14
CA GLY A 531 -20.58 9.94 -6.47
C GLY A 531 -20.93 9.51 -5.04
N GLY A 532 -19.95 8.97 -4.31
CA GLY A 532 -20.10 8.48 -2.95
C GLY A 532 -20.96 7.21 -2.85
N LYS A 533 -21.19 6.50 -3.97
CA LYS A 533 -21.96 5.25 -3.99
C LYS A 533 -21.03 4.05 -4.07
N LYS A 534 -21.63 2.87 -3.90
CA LYS A 534 -20.99 1.59 -4.17
C LYS A 534 -20.30 1.61 -5.55
N PRO A 535 -19.13 0.98 -5.70
CA PRO A 535 -18.49 0.06 -4.74
C PRO A 535 -17.72 0.71 -3.57
N ASN A 536 -17.74 2.05 -3.44
CA ASN A 536 -17.04 2.68 -2.32
C ASN A 536 -17.56 2.23 -0.95
N ASN A 537 -16.65 1.96 -0.02
CA ASN A 537 -16.99 1.77 1.39
C ASN A 537 -17.29 3.13 2.02
N ARG A 538 -18.57 3.42 2.27
CA ARG A 538 -19.02 4.67 2.91
C ARG A 538 -19.51 4.48 4.35
N VAL A 539 -19.23 3.31 4.90
CA VAL A 539 -19.58 2.91 6.27
C VAL A 539 -18.35 2.29 6.91
N THR A 540 -18.05 2.71 8.15
CA THR A 540 -17.03 2.09 9.00
C THR A 540 -17.69 1.10 9.95
N TYR A 541 -17.43 -0.19 9.77
CA TYR A 541 -17.92 -1.27 10.61
C TYR A 541 -16.92 -1.54 11.74
N LEU A 542 -17.40 -1.36 12.97
CA LEU A 542 -16.67 -1.79 14.16
C LEU A 542 -16.69 -3.31 14.26
N ASN A 543 -15.56 -3.89 14.65
CA ASN A 543 -15.36 -5.33 14.79
C ASN A 543 -14.54 -5.67 16.04
N GLY A 544 -14.58 -6.93 16.47
CA GLY A 544 -13.86 -7.41 17.66
C GLY A 544 -12.43 -7.87 17.37
N ILE A 545 -11.87 -7.57 16.19
CA ILE A 545 -10.53 -8.01 15.84
C ILE A 545 -9.50 -7.16 16.59
N SER A 546 -8.53 -7.81 17.21
CA SER A 546 -7.32 -7.14 17.69
C SER A 546 -6.05 -7.87 17.30
N LEU A 547 -5.03 -7.08 16.98
CA LEU A 547 -3.71 -7.50 16.55
C LEU A 547 -2.69 -6.89 17.52
N GLU A 548 -2.05 -7.72 18.33
CA GLU A 548 -1.20 -7.29 19.43
C GLU A 548 0.21 -7.86 19.31
N LEU A 549 1.22 -7.00 19.24
CA LEU A 549 2.61 -7.35 19.44
C LEU A 549 2.79 -7.68 20.94
N VAL A 550 2.91 -8.98 21.23
CA VAL A 550 3.05 -9.50 22.60
C VAL A 550 4.50 -9.45 23.06
N GLU A 551 5.42 -9.81 22.19
CA GLU A 551 6.84 -9.95 22.49
C GLU A 551 7.68 -9.74 21.22
N GLN A 552 8.87 -9.15 21.39
CA GLN A 552 9.95 -9.24 20.41
C GLN A 552 11.07 -10.08 21.02
N ARG A 553 11.38 -11.20 20.38
CA ARG A 553 12.36 -12.20 20.82
C ARG A 553 13.78 -11.73 20.54
N ALA A 554 14.75 -12.38 21.18
CA ALA A 554 16.17 -12.04 21.05
C ALA A 554 16.70 -12.20 19.61
N ASP A 555 16.15 -13.14 18.85
CA ASP A 555 16.45 -13.38 17.43
C ASP A 555 15.77 -12.37 16.49
N GLY A 556 14.98 -11.43 17.03
CA GLY A 556 14.22 -10.45 16.26
C GLY A 556 12.81 -10.89 15.89
N GLY A 557 12.44 -12.17 16.12
CA GLY A 557 11.09 -12.67 15.85
C GLY A 557 10.03 -11.97 16.71
N ILE A 558 8.88 -11.65 16.13
CA ILE A 558 7.78 -10.99 16.82
C ILE A 558 6.64 -11.98 17.06
N LEU A 559 6.20 -12.08 18.32
CA LEU A 559 4.99 -12.81 18.68
C LEU A 559 3.78 -11.88 18.54
N VAL A 560 2.90 -12.18 17.59
CA VAL A 560 1.64 -11.48 17.35
C VAL A 560 0.47 -12.30 17.87
N ARG A 561 -0.45 -11.67 18.58
CA ARG A 561 -1.72 -12.26 18.99
C ARG A 561 -2.86 -11.70 18.17
N VAL A 562 -3.65 -12.59 17.58
CA VAL A 562 -4.87 -12.27 16.83
C VAL A 562 -6.09 -12.73 17.62
N ARG A 563 -7.07 -11.84 17.81
CA ARG A 563 -8.35 -12.13 18.49
C ARG A 563 -9.53 -11.67 17.62
N ASN A 564 -10.74 -12.11 17.96
CA ASN A 564 -12.00 -11.75 17.26
C ASN A 564 -13.16 -11.36 18.22
N ASN A 565 -12.86 -11.09 19.49
CA ASN A 565 -13.85 -10.76 20.52
C ASN A 565 -13.36 -9.65 21.46
N ASP A 566 -12.38 -8.88 21.01
CA ASP A 566 -11.81 -7.76 21.76
C ASP A 566 -12.68 -6.51 21.56
N THR A 567 -13.77 -6.44 22.33
CA THR A 567 -14.75 -5.34 22.27
C THR A 567 -14.61 -4.34 23.41
N ALA A 568 -13.56 -4.48 24.24
CA ALA A 568 -13.29 -3.57 25.34
C ALA A 568 -12.51 -2.34 24.85
N ILE A 569 -13.00 -1.16 25.23
CA ILE A 569 -12.33 0.12 25.00
C ILE A 569 -11.73 0.56 26.33
N GLU A 570 -10.39 0.53 26.39
CA GLU A 570 -9.58 0.70 27.61
C GLU A 570 -8.83 2.04 27.64
N ASN A 571 -9.26 2.97 26.77
CA ASN A 571 -8.65 4.28 26.60
C ASN A 571 -9.70 5.28 26.13
N ASP A 572 -9.35 6.57 26.21
CA ASP A 572 -10.14 7.59 25.57
C ASP A 572 -9.99 7.49 24.04
N VAL A 573 -11.10 7.59 23.32
CA VAL A 573 -11.12 7.54 21.86
C VAL A 573 -12.11 8.56 21.30
N ARG A 574 -11.72 9.16 20.18
CA ARG A 574 -12.57 10.03 19.38
C ARG A 574 -12.85 9.32 18.06
N TRP A 575 -14.11 9.18 17.70
CA TRP A 575 -14.54 8.52 16.47
C TRP A 575 -15.25 9.52 15.57
N CYS A 576 -14.79 9.57 14.33
CA CYS A 576 -15.32 10.43 13.29
C CYS A 576 -15.44 9.61 12.00
N ALA A 577 -16.62 9.57 11.41
CA ALA A 577 -16.85 9.00 10.08
C ALA A 577 -18.27 9.37 9.63
N ASP A 578 -18.53 9.47 8.34
CA ASP A 578 -19.88 9.77 7.83
C ASP A 578 -20.94 8.77 8.37
N SER A 579 -20.55 7.51 8.52
CA SER A 579 -21.35 6.45 9.11
C SER A 579 -20.46 5.43 9.83
N ILE A 580 -20.81 5.11 11.08
CA ILE A 580 -20.21 4.07 11.90
C ILE A 580 -21.29 3.04 12.22
N VAL A 581 -20.97 1.75 12.15
CA VAL A 581 -21.90 0.67 12.49
C VAL A 581 -21.29 -0.25 13.53
N LEU A 582 -22.04 -0.51 14.62
CA LEU A 582 -21.73 -1.54 15.60
C LEU A 582 -22.57 -2.79 15.32
N ASN A 583 -21.88 -3.87 14.99
CA ASN A 583 -22.48 -5.19 14.83
C ASN A 583 -22.78 -5.86 16.19
N PRO A 584 -23.73 -6.82 16.24
CA PRO A 584 -23.90 -7.67 17.41
C PRO A 584 -22.70 -8.62 17.54
N ILE A 585 -21.81 -8.34 18.49
CA ILE A 585 -20.58 -9.12 18.73
C ILE A 585 -20.66 -9.67 20.15
N ALA A 586 -20.48 -10.98 20.32
CA ALA A 586 -20.42 -11.59 21.65
C ALA A 586 -19.02 -11.38 22.26
N GLY A 587 -18.74 -10.14 22.69
CA GLY A 587 -17.42 -9.73 23.16
C GLY A 587 -17.26 -9.73 24.69
N ALA A 588 -16.43 -8.80 25.17
CA ALA A 588 -16.10 -8.65 26.58
C ALA A 588 -17.36 -8.46 27.45
N LYS A 589 -17.52 -9.33 28.46
CA LYS A 589 -18.70 -9.37 29.34
C LYS A 589 -20.04 -9.51 28.59
N GLY A 590 -20.00 -10.08 27.38
CA GLY A 590 -21.15 -10.27 26.50
C GLY A 590 -21.55 -9.04 25.68
N ALA A 591 -20.88 -7.89 25.86
CA ALA A 591 -21.21 -6.66 25.14
C ALA A 591 -20.54 -6.60 23.75
N SER A 592 -21.27 -6.09 22.76
CA SER A 592 -20.73 -5.73 21.45
C SER A 592 -19.67 -4.64 21.55
N LEU A 593 -19.80 -3.77 22.55
CA LEU A 593 -18.86 -2.71 22.88
C LEU A 593 -18.92 -2.46 24.39
N LEU A 594 -17.79 -2.62 25.07
CA LEU A 594 -17.63 -2.29 26.49
C LEU A 594 -16.70 -1.09 26.65
N LEU A 595 -17.23 0.07 27.04
CA LEU A 595 -16.41 1.19 27.47
C LEU A 595 -16.08 1.02 28.95
N THR A 596 -14.81 0.77 29.24
CA THR A 596 -14.33 0.48 30.59
C THR A 596 -14.33 1.71 31.50
N ALA A 597 -14.27 1.46 32.80
CA ALA A 597 -14.50 2.49 33.82
C ALA A 597 -13.55 3.70 33.67
N GLY A 598 -14.13 4.90 33.70
CA GLY A 598 -13.37 6.17 33.67
C GLY A 598 -12.91 6.64 32.28
N HIS A 599 -13.13 5.86 31.23
CA HIS A 599 -12.73 6.21 29.87
C HIS A 599 -13.86 6.88 29.08
N ARG A 600 -13.50 7.52 27.96
CA ARG A 600 -14.41 8.32 27.15
C ARG A 600 -14.40 7.93 25.67
N ILE A 601 -15.60 7.74 25.10
CA ILE A 601 -15.82 7.78 23.66
C ILE A 601 -16.41 9.14 23.29
N THR A 602 -15.83 9.81 22.30
CA THR A 602 -16.39 11.03 21.70
C THR A 602 -16.75 10.78 20.25
N LEU A 603 -18.03 10.87 19.92
CA LEU A 603 -18.53 10.93 18.54
C LEU A 603 -18.48 12.39 18.09
N ASP A 604 -17.68 12.65 17.06
CA ASP A 604 -17.38 13.98 16.56
C ASP A 604 -17.33 14.00 15.03
N ARG A 605 -17.44 15.18 14.41
CA ARG A 605 -17.31 15.38 12.97
C ARG A 605 -15.83 15.44 12.57
N SER A 606 -15.48 14.73 11.50
CA SER A 606 -14.10 14.63 11.00
C SER A 606 -13.64 15.98 10.42
N LEU A 607 -12.48 16.50 10.81
CA LEU A 607 -11.85 17.59 10.06
C LEU A 607 -11.06 17.05 8.86
N THR A 608 -10.71 15.77 8.88
CA THR A 608 -10.17 15.08 7.72
C THR A 608 -11.26 14.88 6.66
N PRO A 609 -11.02 15.23 5.39
CA PRO A 609 -12.00 15.07 4.32
C PRO A 609 -12.45 13.62 4.13
N THR A 610 -13.75 13.40 4.07
CA THR A 610 -14.36 12.13 3.62
C THR A 610 -15.05 12.29 2.26
N ARG A 611 -15.24 13.52 1.78
CA ARG A 611 -15.68 13.90 0.43
C ARG A 611 -14.78 14.98 -0.16
N ILE A 612 -14.86 15.20 -1.47
CA ILE A 612 -14.01 16.17 -2.19
C ILE A 612 -14.73 17.45 -2.61
N ASP A 613 -16.03 17.57 -2.36
CA ASP A 613 -16.83 18.74 -2.75
C ASP A 613 -17.90 19.05 -1.70
N LYS A 614 -18.65 20.13 -1.94
CA LYS A 614 -19.82 20.53 -1.15
C LYS A 614 -19.52 20.60 0.36
N PRO A 615 -18.52 21.39 0.77
CA PRO A 615 -18.23 21.54 2.18
C PRO A 615 -19.40 22.22 2.90
N GLU A 616 -19.47 22.01 4.20
CA GLU A 616 -20.40 22.71 5.09
C GLU A 616 -19.65 23.51 6.14
N THR A 617 -20.18 24.68 6.48
CA THR A 617 -19.60 25.52 7.53
C THR A 617 -20.43 25.45 8.80
N LEU A 618 -19.81 25.03 9.90
CA LEU A 618 -20.40 25.05 11.23
C LEU A 618 -19.44 25.75 12.20
N ARG A 619 -19.92 26.82 12.86
CA ARG A 619 -19.14 27.60 13.86
C ARG A 619 -17.77 28.07 13.32
N ASN A 620 -17.74 28.61 12.10
CA ASN A 620 -16.53 29.07 11.39
C ASN A 620 -15.50 27.97 11.07
N THR A 621 -15.91 26.71 11.09
CA THR A 621 -15.10 25.59 10.61
C THR A 621 -15.75 25.00 9.37
N THR A 622 -14.97 24.87 8.31
CA THR A 622 -15.38 24.24 7.05
C THR A 622 -15.09 22.74 7.14
N TYR A 623 -16.09 21.92 6.81
CA TYR A 623 -16.02 20.47 6.86
C TYR A 623 -16.25 19.87 5.48
N PHE A 624 -15.30 19.08 5.02
CA PHE A 624 -15.43 18.17 3.86
C PHE A 624 -15.84 16.76 4.32
N SER A 625 -16.74 16.69 5.31
CA SER A 625 -17.23 15.46 5.92
C SER A 625 -18.65 15.63 6.40
N GLU A 626 -19.42 14.56 6.51
CA GLU A 626 -20.75 14.61 7.14
C GLU A 626 -20.63 14.58 8.67
N PRO A 627 -21.64 15.09 9.42
CA PRO A 627 -21.76 14.78 10.85
C PRO A 627 -21.80 13.28 11.10
N THR A 628 -21.08 12.82 12.12
CA THR A 628 -20.92 11.38 12.38
C THR A 628 -22.24 10.73 12.78
N LYS A 629 -22.63 9.67 12.08
CA LYS A 629 -23.80 8.84 12.41
C LYS A 629 -23.33 7.49 12.91
N PHE A 630 -23.52 7.22 14.20
CA PHE A 630 -23.22 5.92 14.78
C PHE A 630 -24.50 5.09 14.92
N THR A 631 -24.55 3.91 14.32
CA THR A 631 -25.71 3.02 14.34
C THR A 631 -25.39 1.74 15.08
N MET A 632 -26.19 1.43 16.10
CA MET A 632 -26.19 0.14 16.78
C MET A 632 -27.22 -0.76 16.13
N LEU A 633 -26.76 -1.85 15.48
CA LEU A 633 -27.65 -2.80 14.82
C LEU A 633 -28.54 -3.55 15.83
N PRO A 634 -29.63 -4.19 15.37
CA PRO A 634 -30.44 -5.05 16.23
C PRO A 634 -29.59 -6.07 17.01
N SER A 635 -29.95 -6.29 18.27
CA SER A 635 -29.20 -7.13 19.23
C SER A 635 -27.80 -6.64 19.61
N ALA A 636 -27.32 -5.50 19.09
CA ALA A 636 -26.07 -4.93 19.55
C ALA A 636 -26.24 -4.33 20.96
N TRP A 637 -25.28 -4.62 21.84
CA TRP A 637 -25.28 -4.15 23.22
C TRP A 637 -24.02 -3.34 23.51
N MET A 638 -24.20 -2.06 23.79
CA MET A 638 -23.14 -1.15 24.22
C MET A 638 -23.27 -0.93 25.73
N LYS A 639 -22.18 -1.17 26.47
CA LYS A 639 -22.12 -1.01 27.92
C LYS A 639 -21.08 0.01 28.33
N LEU A 640 -21.47 0.94 29.20
CA LEU A 640 -20.59 1.93 29.83
C LEU A 640 -20.43 1.62 31.31
N GLU A 641 -19.20 1.39 31.75
CA GLU A 641 -18.89 1.16 33.15
C GLU A 641 -18.86 2.44 33.99
N ALA A 642 -18.63 2.30 35.30
CA ALA A 642 -18.62 3.41 36.24
C ALA A 642 -17.70 4.54 35.78
N LYS A 643 -18.17 5.79 35.88
CA LYS A 643 -17.45 7.01 35.47
C LYS A 643 -17.07 7.09 33.98
N ALA A 644 -17.39 6.10 33.15
CA ALA A 644 -17.18 6.17 31.71
C ALA A 644 -18.07 7.25 31.07
N GLU A 645 -17.68 7.78 29.92
CA GLU A 645 -18.43 8.84 29.23
C GLU A 645 -18.62 8.55 27.74
N LEU A 646 -19.86 8.60 27.27
CA LEU A 646 -20.16 8.75 25.85
C LEU A 646 -20.55 10.20 25.57
N ALA A 647 -19.78 10.87 24.72
CA ALA A 647 -20.00 12.25 24.32
C ALA A 647 -20.36 12.33 22.83
N LEU A 648 -21.39 13.11 22.49
CA LEU A 648 -21.81 13.41 21.12
C LEU A 648 -21.69 14.92 20.90
N VAL A 649 -20.91 15.32 19.91
CA VAL A 649 -20.63 16.74 19.60
C VAL A 649 -20.74 17.02 18.10
N ASN A 650 -20.85 18.32 17.76
CA ASN A 650 -20.76 18.83 16.39
C ASN A 650 -21.75 18.22 15.39
N GLY A 651 -22.94 17.88 15.88
CA GLY A 651 -24.03 17.38 15.04
C GLY A 651 -24.08 15.86 14.95
N SER A 652 -23.23 15.15 15.71
CA SER A 652 -23.18 13.70 15.68
C SER A 652 -24.48 13.06 16.21
N GLU A 653 -24.80 11.89 15.68
CA GLU A 653 -26.03 11.17 15.97
C GLU A 653 -25.71 9.74 16.39
N LEU A 654 -26.40 9.25 17.43
CA LEU A 654 -26.41 7.84 17.80
C LEU A 654 -27.80 7.27 17.51
N HIS A 655 -27.86 6.25 16.65
CA HIS A 655 -29.07 5.53 16.26
C HIS A 655 -29.09 4.17 16.95
N LEU A 656 -30.11 3.91 17.76
CA LEU A 656 -30.39 2.60 18.32
C LEU A 656 -31.50 1.97 17.49
N MET A 657 -31.16 0.90 16.77
CA MET A 657 -32.14 0.12 16.01
C MET A 657 -33.00 -0.75 16.95
N PRO A 658 -34.17 -1.23 16.49
CA PRO A 658 -35.00 -2.17 17.25
C PRO A 658 -34.20 -3.31 17.87
N GLY A 659 -34.37 -3.54 19.17
CA GLY A 659 -33.69 -4.60 19.93
C GLY A 659 -32.23 -4.30 20.32
N SER A 660 -31.68 -3.12 19.99
CA SER A 660 -30.37 -2.69 20.48
C SER A 660 -30.45 -2.04 21.86
N THR A 661 -29.38 -2.14 22.65
CA THR A 661 -29.35 -1.62 24.03
C THR A 661 -28.09 -0.81 24.32
N LEU A 662 -28.26 0.43 24.77
CA LEU A 662 -27.22 1.25 25.40
C LEU A 662 -27.41 1.22 26.93
N GLU A 663 -26.48 0.61 27.66
CA GLU A 663 -26.51 0.46 29.11
C GLU A 663 -25.44 1.32 29.80
N LEU A 664 -25.87 2.11 30.78
CA LEU A 664 -24.99 2.97 31.58
C LEU A 664 -24.99 2.55 33.04
N ALA A 665 -23.80 2.33 33.59
CA ALA A 665 -23.62 2.25 35.04
C ALA A 665 -24.12 3.55 35.73
N PRO A 666 -24.53 3.52 37.01
CA PRO A 666 -25.12 4.69 37.69
C PRO A 666 -24.27 5.96 37.68
N THR A 667 -22.94 5.83 37.60
CA THR A 667 -21.98 6.95 37.57
C THR A 667 -21.42 7.23 36.18
N ALA A 668 -21.83 6.48 35.16
CA ALA A 668 -21.48 6.74 33.77
C ALA A 668 -22.18 8.01 33.27
N LYS A 669 -21.56 8.70 32.31
CA LYS A 669 -21.99 9.98 31.77
C LYS A 669 -22.42 9.84 30.32
N LEU A 670 -23.47 10.59 29.98
CA LEU A 670 -23.97 10.75 28.62
C LEU A 670 -24.03 12.26 28.32
N SER A 671 -23.12 12.71 27.47
CA SER A 671 -22.88 14.12 27.16
C SER A 671 -23.24 14.43 25.72
N VAL A 672 -24.49 14.80 25.47
CA VAL A 672 -24.97 15.18 24.13
C VAL A 672 -25.00 16.71 24.05
N ASP A 673 -24.33 17.33 23.08
CA ASP A 673 -24.31 18.78 22.90
C ASP A 673 -25.65 19.33 22.35
N ALA A 674 -25.70 20.61 21.97
CA ALA A 674 -26.94 21.24 21.50
C ALA A 674 -27.30 20.90 20.04
N THR A 675 -26.34 20.41 19.25
CA THR A 675 -26.54 20.09 17.84
C THR A 675 -26.67 18.59 17.59
N SER A 676 -26.35 17.77 18.60
CA SER A 676 -26.29 16.31 18.52
C SER A 676 -27.52 15.64 19.14
N ARG A 677 -27.75 14.37 18.80
CA ARG A 677 -28.94 13.62 19.27
C ARG A 677 -28.72 12.11 19.39
N ILE A 678 -29.51 11.50 20.26
CA ILE A 678 -29.70 10.05 20.34
C ILE A 678 -31.10 9.73 19.83
N ILE A 679 -31.22 8.76 18.95
CA ILE A 679 -32.44 8.42 18.22
C ILE A 679 -32.75 6.95 18.46
N LEU A 680 -33.93 6.69 19.02
CA LEU A 680 -34.46 5.35 19.23
C LEU A 680 -35.43 5.04 18.10
N HIS A 681 -35.17 3.95 17.38
CA HIS A 681 -36.03 3.47 16.30
C HIS A 681 -36.88 2.33 16.84
N GLY A 682 -38.18 2.54 17.03
CA GLY A 682 -39.08 1.54 17.60
C GLY A 682 -39.02 1.44 19.13
N GLU A 683 -40.05 0.81 19.72
CA GLU A 683 -40.25 0.76 21.18
C GLU A 683 -39.24 -0.14 21.92
N ASP A 684 -38.58 -1.04 21.20
CA ASP A 684 -37.63 -2.03 21.70
C ASP A 684 -36.15 -1.60 21.61
N ALA A 685 -35.88 -0.38 21.14
CA ALA A 685 -34.57 0.27 21.25
C ALA A 685 -34.40 0.92 22.64
N LEU A 686 -33.41 0.49 23.42
CA LEU A 686 -33.34 0.81 24.85
C LEU A 686 -32.12 1.66 25.26
N VAL A 687 -32.36 2.68 26.09
CA VAL A 687 -31.31 3.41 26.82
C VAL A 687 -31.53 3.24 28.32
N ASN A 688 -30.71 2.38 28.92
CA ASN A 688 -30.74 2.10 30.35
C ASN A 688 -29.79 3.06 31.08
N ALA A 689 -30.32 4.19 31.54
CA ALA A 689 -29.59 5.21 32.28
C ALA A 689 -30.39 5.72 33.48
N THR A 690 -29.78 6.55 34.33
CA THR A 690 -30.51 7.14 35.47
C THR A 690 -31.67 8.01 35.00
N GLU A 691 -32.78 8.01 35.76
CA GLU A 691 -33.98 8.79 35.44
C GLU A 691 -33.66 10.29 35.25
N LYS A 692 -32.72 10.82 36.05
CA LYS A 692 -32.22 12.19 35.95
C LYS A 692 -31.58 12.48 34.60
N GLN A 693 -30.74 11.57 34.07
CA GLN A 693 -30.12 11.72 32.76
C GLN A 693 -31.16 11.69 31.64
N LEU A 694 -32.06 10.71 31.67
CA LEU A 694 -33.11 10.56 30.66
C LEU A 694 -34.05 11.79 30.62
N LYS A 695 -34.53 12.25 31.78
CA LYS A 695 -35.36 13.46 31.88
C LYS A 695 -34.63 14.68 31.32
N LYS A 696 -33.33 14.84 31.61
CA LYS A 696 -32.51 15.95 31.09
C LYS A 696 -32.40 15.91 29.57
N LEU A 697 -32.15 14.75 28.97
CA LEU A 697 -32.01 14.61 27.51
C LEU A 697 -33.35 14.83 26.80
N LYS A 698 -34.43 14.25 27.29
CA LYS A 698 -35.79 14.46 26.76
C LYS A 698 -36.22 15.93 26.82
N LYS A 699 -36.04 16.59 27.98
CA LYS A 699 -36.34 18.03 28.14
C LYS A 699 -35.58 18.91 27.14
N LYS A 700 -34.35 18.52 26.81
CA LYS A 700 -33.50 19.24 25.85
C LYS A 700 -33.70 18.79 24.39
N LYS A 701 -34.64 17.89 24.11
CA LYS A 701 -34.85 17.28 22.78
C LYS A 701 -33.60 16.60 22.20
N ARG A 702 -32.77 16.03 23.07
CA ARG A 702 -31.50 15.34 22.72
C ARG A 702 -31.64 13.81 22.70
N LEU A 703 -32.76 13.30 23.21
CA LEU A 703 -33.19 11.91 23.07
C LEU A 703 -34.55 11.93 22.37
N VAL A 704 -34.61 11.33 21.19
CA VAL A 704 -35.77 11.33 20.30
C VAL A 704 -36.21 9.89 20.06
N GLN A 705 -37.51 9.66 20.10
CA GLN A 705 -38.13 8.39 19.72
C GLN A 705 -38.77 8.60 18.35
N LEU A 706 -38.47 7.72 17.38
CA LEU A 706 -39.10 7.68 16.07
C LEU A 706 -40.16 6.57 16.01
#